data_AF-A0A412YIU7-F1
#
_entry.id   AF-A0A412YIU7-F1
#
_cell.length_a   1.000
_cell.length_b   1.000
_cell.length_c   1.000
_cell.angle_alpha   90.00
_cell.angle_beta   90.00
_cell.angle_gamma   90.00
#
_symmetry.space_group_name_H-M   'P 1'
#
loop_
_entity.id
_entity.type
_entity.pdbx_description
1 polymer ?
#
loop_
_entity_poly.entity_id
_entity_poly.type
_entity_poly.pdbx_seq_one_letter_code
_entity_poly.pdbx_strand_id
1 'polypeptide(L)'
;MSHLATLINDLALILICAGVMTLLFKKLKQPLVLGYVVAGFLASPHMPYTPSVMDTANIQTWADIGVIFLLFALGLEFSFKKIVKVGGAAIIAACTIIFCMILLGITVGTGFGWQRMDSIFLGGMIAMSSTTIIYKAFDDLGMRKKQFTGLVLSVLILEDILAIVLMVMLSTMAVRHNFEGSEMLESIGKLLFFLILWFVVGIYLIPELLKRCRKLMSEETLLIVSLGLCFGMVVMAARTGFSAAFGAFIMGSILAETVEAESIERLVKPVKDLFGAVFFVSVGMMVDPAMIVEYALPIIVITLAVIFGQSLFGTLGVLLAGQPLKTAMQCGFSLTQIGEFAFIIASLGVSLHVTSDFLYPIVVAVSVITTFLTPYMIRFAEPASNFVDTHLPAKWKNFLLHYSSGSQTMNHESLWKKLILALTRITIVYSIVSIAVVALAFRFLVPLFLEHIPGIWGRLLAAVVIILFISPFLRAIMIKKNHSAEFVTLWNDSRGNRAPLVATIVIRILIAVSFVMFVIAGLFKVSVGLLLGVAVLLVTMMILSRQLKKQSIMIERKFFQNLRYRDMRAEYMGEKKPEYAGRLLSRDLHLTDFEVPGESAWAGKTLAELNFGKKYGIHVVSILRGRKRINIPGASVRLFPEDKIQVIGTDEELNQFSSEMEKAAILETDVVEKSEMILRQFRVDAHSIFLGKTMRESGIREQYHCLIVGVERGEETLHAPDPHEPFMEDDVVWIVGENADVYKLVGQKNENVDME
;
A
#
# COMPACT_ATOMS: atom_id res chain seq x y z
N MET A 1 -25.89 -33.20 -7.07
CA MET A 1 -26.14 -32.65 -5.72
C MET A 1 -25.27 -33.30 -4.64
N SER A 2 -24.82 -34.56 -4.78
CA SER A 2 -23.93 -35.23 -3.80
C SER A 2 -22.56 -34.55 -3.60
N HIS A 3 -21.87 -34.14 -4.67
CA HIS A 3 -20.58 -33.43 -4.57
C HIS A 3 -20.69 -32.02 -3.94
N LEU A 4 -21.85 -31.37 -4.04
CA LEU A 4 -22.06 -30.05 -3.40
C LEU A 4 -22.18 -30.21 -1.88
N ALA A 5 -22.87 -31.27 -1.43
CA ALA A 5 -23.05 -31.54 -0.01
C ALA A 5 -21.73 -31.86 0.69
N THR A 6 -20.83 -32.62 0.04
CA THR A 6 -19.50 -32.91 0.59
C THR A 6 -18.64 -31.65 0.66
N LEU A 7 -18.61 -30.84 -0.40
CA LEU A 7 -17.84 -29.58 -0.42
C LEU A 7 -18.28 -28.60 0.70
N ILE A 8 -19.59 -28.48 0.94
CA ILE A 8 -20.14 -27.63 2.00
C ILE A 8 -19.80 -28.18 3.39
N ASN A 9 -19.89 -29.50 3.58
CA ASN A 9 -19.55 -30.14 4.85
C ASN A 9 -18.06 -29.94 5.19
N ASP A 10 -17.18 -30.12 4.20
CA ASP A 10 -15.75 -29.92 4.36
C ASP A 10 -15.43 -28.46 4.71
N LEU A 11 -16.06 -27.50 4.03
CA LEU A 11 -15.91 -26.08 4.36
C LEU A 11 -16.39 -25.76 5.78
N ALA A 12 -17.54 -26.32 6.20
CA ALA A 12 -18.06 -26.12 7.55
C ALA A 12 -17.08 -26.65 8.61
N LEU A 13 -16.54 -27.85 8.40
CA LEU A 13 -15.53 -28.44 9.27
C LEU A 13 -14.27 -27.56 9.35
N ILE A 14 -13.75 -27.13 8.19
CA ILE A 14 -12.59 -26.23 8.09
C ILE A 14 -12.80 -24.97 8.93
N LEU A 15 -13.94 -24.29 8.77
CA LEU A 15 -14.23 -23.03 9.46
C LEU A 15 -14.48 -23.21 10.96
N ILE A 16 -15.14 -24.30 11.37
CA ILE A 16 -15.36 -24.60 12.80
C ILE A 16 -14.01 -24.89 13.49
N CYS A 17 -13.19 -25.75 12.90
CA CYS A 17 -11.86 -26.06 13.41
C CYS A 17 -10.97 -24.81 13.46
N ALA A 18 -10.97 -24.00 12.39
CA ALA A 18 -10.27 -22.72 12.36
C ALA A 18 -10.72 -21.80 13.50
N GLY A 19 -12.03 -21.64 13.70
CA GLY A 19 -12.62 -20.78 14.72
C GLY A 19 -12.20 -21.20 16.13
N VAL A 20 -12.34 -22.48 16.47
CA VAL A 20 -11.94 -23.03 17.77
C VAL A 20 -10.45 -22.82 18.03
N MET A 21 -9.61 -23.19 17.06
CA MET A 21 -8.15 -23.07 17.22
C MET A 21 -7.69 -21.62 17.27
N THR A 22 -8.34 -20.71 16.53
CA THR A 22 -8.07 -19.27 16.58
C THR A 22 -8.35 -18.71 17.98
N LEU A 23 -9.46 -19.09 18.60
CA LEU A 23 -9.79 -18.66 19.97
C LEU A 23 -8.75 -19.18 20.98
N LEU A 24 -8.34 -20.44 20.84
CA LEU A 24 -7.31 -21.05 21.67
C LEU A 24 -5.95 -20.36 21.50
N PHE A 25 -5.51 -20.13 20.27
CA PHE A 25 -4.24 -19.46 19.98
C PHE A 25 -4.23 -18.00 20.41
N LYS A 26 -5.35 -17.27 20.27
CA LYS A 26 -5.50 -15.92 20.83
C LYS A 26 -5.34 -15.92 22.34
N LYS A 27 -5.93 -16.90 23.05
CA LYS A 27 -5.77 -17.05 24.50
C LYS A 27 -4.32 -17.34 24.90
N LEU A 28 -3.60 -18.11 24.09
CA LEU A 28 -2.18 -18.42 24.26
C LEU A 28 -1.23 -17.31 23.76
N LYS A 29 -1.76 -16.19 23.22
CA LYS A 29 -0.99 -15.11 22.57
C LYS A 29 -0.08 -15.59 21.43
N GLN A 30 -0.49 -16.65 20.73
CA GLN A 30 0.25 -17.22 19.60
C GLN A 30 -0.25 -16.65 18.25
N PRO A 31 0.59 -16.65 17.19
CA PRO A 31 0.18 -16.26 15.84
C PRO A 31 -0.99 -17.07 15.29
N LEU A 32 -1.97 -16.39 14.66
CA LEU A 32 -3.19 -17.05 14.16
C LEU A 32 -2.93 -18.05 13.03
N VAL A 33 -1.94 -17.78 12.18
CA VAL A 33 -1.56 -18.66 11.05
C VAL A 33 -1.17 -20.05 11.57
N LEU A 34 -0.44 -20.13 12.69
CA LEU A 34 -0.13 -21.41 13.34
C LEU A 34 -1.40 -22.10 13.83
N GLY A 35 -2.36 -21.36 14.38
CA GLY A 35 -3.65 -21.89 14.80
C GLY A 35 -4.42 -22.53 13.65
N TYR A 36 -4.39 -21.92 12.45
CA TYR A 36 -5.01 -22.48 11.25
C TYR A 36 -4.31 -23.75 10.77
N VAL A 37 -2.97 -23.78 10.73
CA VAL A 37 -2.21 -24.97 10.34
C VAL A 37 -2.46 -26.13 11.32
N VAL A 38 -2.48 -25.86 12.63
CA VAL A 38 -2.80 -26.89 13.64
C VAL A 38 -4.25 -27.34 13.53
N ALA A 39 -5.19 -26.44 13.24
CA ALA A 39 -6.58 -26.81 12.96
C ALA A 39 -6.67 -27.77 11.77
N GLY A 40 -5.92 -27.50 10.72
CA GLY A 40 -5.82 -28.38 9.56
C GLY A 40 -5.21 -29.73 9.89
N PHE A 41 -4.10 -29.75 10.64
CA PHE A 41 -3.48 -30.98 11.09
C PHE A 41 -4.44 -31.84 11.91
N LEU A 42 -5.25 -31.23 12.78
CA LEU A 42 -6.29 -31.92 13.54
C LEU A 42 -7.47 -32.36 12.68
N ALA A 43 -7.85 -31.61 11.64
CA ALA A 43 -8.91 -31.97 10.71
C ALA A 43 -8.43 -32.87 9.54
N SER A 44 -7.15 -33.28 9.58
CA SER A 44 -6.51 -34.06 8.52
C SER A 44 -7.16 -35.44 8.37
N PRO A 45 -7.37 -35.94 7.13
CA PRO A 45 -7.76 -37.33 6.88
C PRO A 45 -6.82 -38.37 7.52
N HIS A 46 -5.57 -37.98 7.76
CA HIS A 46 -4.55 -38.83 8.36
C HIS A 46 -4.67 -38.93 9.90
N MET A 47 -5.59 -38.19 10.52
CA MET A 47 -5.80 -38.21 11.97
C MET A 47 -7.08 -38.98 12.33
N PRO A 48 -6.99 -40.23 12.81
CA PRO A 48 -8.16 -41.10 12.99
C PRO A 48 -9.08 -40.72 14.16
N TYR A 49 -8.65 -39.80 15.05
CA TYR A 49 -9.34 -39.48 16.30
C TYR A 49 -10.25 -38.25 16.22
N THR A 50 -10.30 -37.57 15.08
CA THR A 50 -10.98 -36.29 14.88
C THR A 50 -11.87 -36.35 13.64
N PRO A 51 -12.94 -35.52 13.56
CA PRO A 51 -13.74 -35.43 12.34
C PRO A 51 -12.85 -34.96 11.19
N SER A 52 -12.80 -35.73 10.10
CA SER A 52 -11.97 -35.42 8.93
C SER A 52 -12.81 -35.06 7.73
N VAL A 53 -12.18 -34.35 6.78
CA VAL A 53 -12.76 -34.10 5.46
C VAL A 53 -12.95 -35.39 4.68
N MET A 54 -14.02 -35.44 3.90
CA MET A 54 -14.44 -36.64 3.18
C MET A 54 -13.68 -36.87 1.87
N ASP A 55 -13.17 -35.81 1.23
CA ASP A 55 -12.56 -35.88 -0.11
C ASP A 55 -11.31 -35.00 -0.21
N THR A 56 -10.17 -35.59 -0.56
CA THR A 56 -8.88 -34.88 -0.71
C THR A 56 -8.88 -33.90 -1.89
N ALA A 57 -9.69 -34.14 -2.93
CA ALA A 57 -9.82 -33.21 -4.05
C ALA A 57 -10.48 -31.88 -3.65
N ASN A 58 -11.39 -31.93 -2.67
CA ASN A 58 -12.00 -30.73 -2.10
C ASN A 58 -10.98 -29.88 -1.32
N ILE A 59 -10.04 -30.53 -0.61
CA ILE A 59 -8.97 -29.85 0.13
C ILE A 59 -8.11 -29.01 -0.83
N GLN A 60 -7.68 -29.61 -1.95
CA GLN A 60 -6.88 -28.93 -2.96
C GLN A 60 -7.65 -27.75 -3.58
N THR A 61 -8.93 -27.95 -3.92
CA THR A 61 -9.78 -26.89 -4.50
C THR A 61 -9.89 -25.68 -3.56
N TRP A 62 -10.10 -25.93 -2.26
CA TRP A 62 -10.15 -24.87 -1.25
C TRP A 62 -8.81 -24.18 -1.04
N ALA A 63 -7.70 -24.93 -1.08
CA ALA A 63 -6.36 -24.36 -1.03
C ALA A 63 -6.10 -23.43 -2.22
N ASP A 64 -6.41 -23.86 -3.45
CA ASP A 64 -6.20 -23.07 -4.67
C ASP A 64 -7.00 -21.76 -4.66
N ILE A 65 -8.27 -21.82 -4.25
CA ILE A 65 -9.13 -20.62 -4.09
C ILE A 65 -8.53 -19.69 -3.01
N GLY A 66 -8.09 -20.27 -1.89
CA GLY A 66 -7.46 -19.54 -0.81
C GLY A 66 -6.19 -18.80 -1.24
N VAL A 67 -5.33 -19.45 -2.02
CA VAL A 67 -4.11 -18.85 -2.59
C VAL A 67 -4.45 -17.67 -3.50
N ILE A 68 -5.48 -17.76 -4.33
CA ILE A 68 -5.91 -16.66 -5.22
C ILE A 68 -6.25 -15.40 -4.40
N PHE A 69 -7.09 -15.52 -3.37
CA PHE A 69 -7.47 -14.36 -2.55
C PHE A 69 -6.32 -13.84 -1.70
N LEU A 70 -5.49 -14.73 -1.17
CA LEU A 70 -4.30 -14.34 -0.41
C LEU A 70 -3.35 -13.52 -1.28
N LEU A 71 -3.07 -13.99 -2.50
CA LEU A 71 -2.19 -13.30 -3.44
C LEU A 71 -2.79 -12.03 -4.03
N PHE A 72 -4.11 -12.00 -4.25
CA PHE A 72 -4.79 -10.78 -4.66
C PHE A 72 -4.67 -9.70 -3.60
N ALA A 73 -4.97 -10.04 -2.35
CA ALA A 73 -4.86 -9.09 -1.24
C ALA A 73 -3.41 -8.66 -0.98
N LEU A 74 -2.47 -9.59 -1.13
CA LEU A 74 -1.04 -9.27 -1.08
C LEU A 74 -0.63 -8.30 -2.21
N GLY A 75 -1.18 -8.50 -3.41
CA GLY A 75 -1.06 -7.55 -4.50
C GLY A 75 -1.62 -6.17 -4.15
N LEU A 76 -2.75 -6.09 -3.43
CA LEU A 76 -3.32 -4.81 -2.97
C LEU A 76 -2.44 -4.12 -1.91
N GLU A 77 -1.84 -4.90 -1.00
CA GLU A 77 -0.91 -4.39 0.02
C GLU A 77 0.42 -3.89 -0.60
N PHE A 78 0.76 -4.39 -1.79
CA PHE A 78 1.93 -4.00 -2.57
C PHE A 78 1.71 -2.64 -3.26
N SER A 79 2.51 -1.63 -2.87
CA SER A 79 2.56 -0.36 -3.59
C SER A 79 3.99 -0.04 -4.00
N PHE A 80 4.18 0.47 -5.22
CA PHE A 80 5.52 0.84 -5.74
C PHE A 80 6.19 1.90 -4.87
N LYS A 81 5.38 2.67 -4.16
CA LYS A 81 5.82 3.73 -3.24
C LYS A 81 6.45 3.19 -1.97
N LYS A 82 6.01 2.02 -1.48
CA LYS A 82 6.64 1.35 -0.33
C LYS A 82 8.09 1.01 -0.70
N ILE A 83 8.35 0.42 -1.88
CA ILE A 83 9.72 0.12 -2.38
C ILE A 83 10.61 1.35 -2.43
N VAL A 84 10.13 2.46 -3.00
CA VAL A 84 10.94 3.68 -3.14
C VAL A 84 11.31 4.29 -1.79
N LYS A 85 10.53 4.00 -0.74
CA LYS A 85 10.82 4.41 0.64
C LYS A 85 11.76 3.43 1.38
N VAL A 86 11.92 2.20 0.90
CA VAL A 86 12.86 1.23 1.47
C VAL A 86 14.29 1.76 1.28
N GLY A 87 15.02 1.97 2.38
CA GLY A 87 16.38 2.48 2.33
C GLY A 87 17.32 1.54 1.57
N GLY A 88 18.35 2.08 0.91
CA GLY A 88 19.30 1.28 0.12
C GLY A 88 19.97 0.15 0.92
N ALA A 89 20.10 0.34 2.24
CA ALA A 89 20.58 -0.68 3.15
C ALA A 89 19.72 -1.96 3.18
N ALA A 90 18.39 -1.81 3.21
CA ALA A 90 17.48 -2.93 3.18
C ALA A 90 17.49 -3.66 1.83
N ILE A 91 17.77 -2.93 0.73
CA ILE A 91 17.94 -3.52 -0.62
C ILE A 91 19.11 -4.47 -0.68
N ILE A 92 20.27 -4.01 -0.24
CA ILE A 92 21.48 -4.83 -0.22
C ILE A 92 21.26 -6.05 0.68
N ALA A 93 20.72 -5.83 1.89
CA ALA A 93 20.48 -6.91 2.84
C ALA A 93 19.53 -7.99 2.29
N ALA A 94 18.33 -7.65 1.82
CA ALA A 94 17.37 -8.64 1.34
C ALA A 94 17.89 -9.42 0.12
N CYS A 95 18.55 -8.74 -0.83
CA CYS A 95 19.11 -9.42 -2.00
C CYS A 95 20.22 -10.41 -1.61
N THR A 96 21.08 -10.04 -0.66
CA THR A 96 22.12 -10.95 -0.14
C THR A 96 21.51 -12.13 0.60
N ILE A 97 20.55 -11.89 1.50
CA ILE A 97 19.87 -12.93 2.28
C ILE A 97 19.23 -13.94 1.35
N ILE A 98 18.38 -13.50 0.43
CA ILE A 98 17.63 -14.38 -0.47
C ILE A 98 18.58 -15.19 -1.35
N PHE A 99 19.58 -14.54 -1.95
CA PHE A 99 20.53 -15.23 -2.82
C PHE A 99 21.29 -16.32 -2.07
N CYS A 100 21.83 -16.00 -0.89
CA CYS A 100 22.57 -16.96 -0.07
C CYS A 100 21.67 -18.09 0.48
N MET A 101 20.44 -17.77 0.89
CA MET A 101 19.49 -18.78 1.38
C MET A 101 18.99 -19.71 0.27
N ILE A 102 18.78 -19.21 -0.94
CA ILE A 102 18.46 -20.07 -2.10
C ILE A 102 19.60 -21.04 -2.36
N LEU A 103 20.85 -20.56 -2.38
CA LEU A 103 22.02 -21.42 -2.54
C LEU A 103 22.10 -22.45 -1.41
N LEU A 104 21.88 -22.04 -0.17
CA LEU A 104 21.87 -22.93 0.98
C LEU A 104 20.81 -24.04 0.82
N GLY A 105 19.58 -23.69 0.45
CA GLY A 105 18.52 -24.69 0.26
C GLY A 105 18.80 -25.63 -0.90
N ILE A 106 19.36 -25.13 -2.01
CA ILE A 106 19.81 -25.99 -3.12
C ILE A 106 20.87 -26.97 -2.62
N THR A 107 21.87 -26.50 -1.85
CA THR A 107 22.94 -27.38 -1.33
C THR A 107 22.43 -28.42 -0.32
N VAL A 108 21.44 -28.06 0.52
CA VAL A 108 20.83 -29.01 1.46
C VAL A 108 20.01 -30.05 0.69
N GLY A 109 19.18 -29.62 -0.26
CA GLY A 109 18.37 -30.53 -1.08
C GLY A 109 19.21 -31.50 -1.91
N THR A 110 20.25 -31.01 -2.57
CA THR A 110 21.17 -31.88 -3.33
C THR A 110 21.98 -32.79 -2.41
N GLY A 111 22.30 -32.35 -1.18
CA GLY A 111 22.96 -33.18 -0.16
C GLY A 111 22.12 -34.39 0.27
N PHE A 112 20.79 -34.27 0.25
CA PHE A 112 19.86 -35.39 0.46
C PHE A 112 19.55 -36.19 -0.82
N GLY A 113 20.17 -35.85 -1.95
CA GLY A 113 19.94 -36.50 -3.23
C GLY A 113 18.57 -36.19 -3.86
N TRP A 114 17.92 -35.10 -3.44
CA TRP A 114 16.61 -34.70 -3.99
C TRP A 114 16.72 -34.24 -5.43
N GLN A 115 15.58 -34.25 -6.13
CA GLN A 115 15.53 -33.77 -7.51
C GLN A 115 15.92 -32.29 -7.59
N ARG A 116 16.36 -31.87 -8.78
CA ARG A 116 16.79 -30.50 -9.01
C ARG A 116 15.68 -29.48 -8.74
N MET A 117 14.43 -29.80 -9.13
CA MET A 117 13.29 -28.92 -8.87
C MET A 117 12.98 -28.84 -7.37
N ASP A 118 12.93 -29.98 -6.67
CA ASP A 118 12.77 -30.01 -5.21
C ASP A 118 13.81 -29.14 -4.49
N SER A 119 15.08 -29.22 -4.90
CA SER A 119 16.18 -28.44 -4.30
C SER A 119 16.05 -26.93 -4.55
N ILE A 120 15.64 -26.52 -5.77
CA ILE A 120 15.45 -25.11 -6.12
C ILE A 120 14.23 -24.54 -5.39
N PHE A 121 13.13 -25.29 -5.35
CA PHE A 121 11.91 -24.91 -4.64
C PHE A 121 12.15 -24.82 -3.13
N LEU A 122 12.90 -25.76 -2.53
CA LEU A 122 13.34 -25.68 -1.14
C LEU A 122 14.12 -24.38 -0.88
N GLY A 123 15.10 -24.07 -1.74
CA GLY A 123 15.86 -22.82 -1.67
C GLY A 123 14.98 -21.59 -1.66
N GLY A 124 13.94 -21.57 -2.51
CA GLY A 124 12.99 -20.46 -2.53
C GLY A 124 12.11 -20.40 -1.27
N MET A 125 11.71 -21.54 -0.72
CA MET A 125 10.87 -21.58 0.48
C MET A 125 11.61 -21.10 1.73
N ILE A 126 12.86 -21.54 1.94
CA ILE A 126 13.61 -21.20 3.16
C ILE A 126 14.20 -19.78 3.14
N ALA A 127 14.24 -19.14 1.97
CA ALA A 127 14.74 -17.79 1.80
C ALA A 127 13.80 -16.70 2.31
N MET A 128 12.51 -17.02 2.53
CA MET A 128 11.48 -16.03 2.82
C MET A 128 11.13 -15.99 4.31
N SER A 129 11.25 -14.81 4.92
CA SER A 129 10.86 -14.62 6.31
C SER A 129 9.40 -14.16 6.46
N SER A 130 8.79 -14.34 7.65
CA SER A 130 7.43 -13.84 7.93
C SER A 130 7.41 -12.43 8.53
N THR A 131 6.69 -11.51 7.87
CA THR A 131 6.43 -10.17 8.41
C THR A 131 5.48 -10.20 9.61
N THR A 132 4.41 -10.99 9.52
CA THR A 132 3.35 -11.03 10.55
C THR A 132 3.86 -11.56 11.89
N ILE A 133 4.68 -12.62 11.86
CA ILE A 133 5.25 -13.23 13.07
C ILE A 133 6.20 -12.26 13.77
N ILE A 134 7.06 -11.56 13.02
CA ILE A 134 8.02 -10.61 13.60
C ILE A 134 7.35 -9.37 14.14
N TYR A 135 6.34 -8.85 13.45
CA TYR A 135 5.58 -7.71 13.97
C TYR A 135 4.96 -8.05 15.33
N LYS A 136 4.41 -9.26 15.47
CA LYS A 136 3.84 -9.75 16.73
C LYS A 136 4.92 -9.97 17.79
N ALA A 137 6.02 -10.62 17.44
CA ALA A 137 7.13 -10.87 18.36
C ALA A 137 7.75 -9.57 18.90
N PHE A 138 7.94 -8.55 18.06
CA PHE A 138 8.43 -7.24 18.50
C PHE A 138 7.45 -6.48 19.38
N ASP A 139 6.14 -6.66 19.18
CA ASP A 139 5.12 -6.07 20.03
C ASP A 139 5.12 -6.73 21.41
N ASP A 140 5.12 -8.07 21.44
CA ASP A 140 5.09 -8.85 22.68
C ASP A 140 6.38 -8.70 23.50
N LEU A 141 7.51 -8.44 22.84
CA LEU A 141 8.79 -8.16 23.49
C LEU A 141 9.02 -6.67 23.79
N GLY A 142 8.08 -5.77 23.43
CA GLY A 142 8.22 -4.33 23.67
C GLY A 142 9.35 -3.66 22.86
N MET A 143 9.79 -4.28 21.76
CA MET A 143 10.94 -3.83 20.96
C MET A 143 10.57 -2.94 19.77
N ARG A 144 9.28 -2.70 19.50
CA ARG A 144 8.80 -1.94 18.32
C ARG A 144 9.48 -0.58 18.11
N LYS A 145 9.85 0.11 19.18
CA LYS A 145 10.46 1.46 19.14
C LYS A 145 11.99 1.46 19.01
N LYS A 146 12.64 0.29 18.90
CA LYS A 146 14.10 0.19 18.76
C LYS A 146 14.53 0.57 17.33
N GLN A 147 15.73 1.13 17.19
CA GLN A 147 16.24 1.61 15.90
C GLN A 147 16.40 0.50 14.86
N PHE A 148 16.85 -0.70 15.27
CA PHE A 148 17.04 -1.84 14.36
C PHE A 148 15.72 -2.39 13.80
N THR A 149 14.61 -2.24 14.53
CA THR A 149 13.29 -2.75 14.13
C THR A 149 12.81 -2.15 12.82
N GLY A 150 13.05 -0.86 12.58
CA GLY A 150 12.70 -0.22 11.32
C GLY A 150 13.45 -0.81 10.12
N LEU A 151 14.71 -1.21 10.32
CA LEU A 151 15.51 -1.86 9.28
C LEU A 151 15.02 -3.29 9.02
N VAL A 152 14.73 -4.08 10.06
CA VAL A 152 14.16 -5.43 9.93
C VAL A 152 12.86 -5.39 9.13
N LEU A 153 11.92 -4.51 9.51
CA LEU A 153 10.66 -4.36 8.78
C LEU A 153 10.88 -3.92 7.34
N SER A 154 11.89 -3.09 7.06
CA SER A 154 12.23 -2.68 5.69
C SER A 154 12.81 -3.82 4.86
N VAL A 155 13.61 -4.70 5.46
CA VAL A 155 14.12 -5.92 4.83
C VAL A 155 12.98 -6.89 4.54
N LEU A 156 12.11 -7.14 5.52
CA LEU A 156 10.93 -8.00 5.37
C LEU A 156 9.99 -7.55 4.24
N ILE A 157 9.67 -6.26 4.19
CA ILE A 157 8.88 -5.69 3.08
C ILE A 157 9.56 -5.97 1.73
N LEU A 158 10.89 -5.90 1.66
CA LEU A 158 11.58 -6.16 0.41
C LEU A 158 11.69 -7.65 0.09
N GLU A 159 11.84 -8.50 1.10
CA GLU A 159 11.75 -9.95 0.95
C GLU A 159 10.42 -10.32 0.32
N ASP A 160 9.28 -9.89 0.87
CA ASP A 160 7.94 -10.15 0.32
C ASP A 160 7.85 -9.81 -1.18
N ILE A 161 8.52 -8.74 -1.60
CA ILE A 161 8.56 -8.27 -2.99
C ILE A 161 9.43 -9.16 -3.87
N LEU A 162 10.59 -9.53 -3.38
CA LEU A 162 11.48 -10.47 -4.06
C LEU A 162 10.89 -11.89 -4.09
N ALA A 163 10.04 -12.26 -3.13
CA ALA A 163 9.26 -13.50 -3.11
C ALA A 163 8.40 -13.63 -4.35
N ILE A 164 7.73 -12.54 -4.73
CA ILE A 164 6.88 -12.50 -5.92
C ILE A 164 7.71 -12.72 -7.17
N VAL A 165 8.82 -11.99 -7.30
CA VAL A 165 9.74 -12.16 -8.44
C VAL A 165 10.23 -13.60 -8.49
N LEU A 166 10.57 -14.18 -7.34
CA LEU A 166 11.03 -15.56 -7.22
C LEU A 166 9.93 -16.56 -7.61
N MET A 167 8.70 -16.44 -7.12
CA MET A 167 7.56 -17.29 -7.49
C MET A 167 7.33 -17.29 -9.00
N VAL A 168 7.45 -16.11 -9.60
CA VAL A 168 7.29 -15.90 -11.03
C VAL A 168 8.42 -16.60 -11.81
N MET A 169 9.66 -16.50 -11.33
CA MET A 169 10.79 -17.26 -11.88
C MET A 169 10.61 -18.78 -11.74
N LEU A 170 10.24 -19.25 -10.55
CA LEU A 170 10.02 -20.68 -10.26
C LEU A 170 8.91 -21.28 -11.12
N SER A 171 7.77 -20.58 -11.25
CA SER A 171 6.68 -21.01 -12.12
C SER A 171 7.11 -21.12 -13.59
N THR A 172 7.95 -20.20 -14.06
CA THR A 172 8.43 -20.22 -15.45
C THR A 172 9.41 -21.36 -15.69
N MET A 173 10.29 -21.62 -14.72
CA MET A 173 11.21 -22.76 -14.75
C MET A 173 10.46 -24.09 -14.72
N ALA A 174 9.36 -24.16 -13.98
CA ALA A 174 8.51 -25.34 -13.89
C ALA A 174 7.79 -25.67 -15.21
N VAL A 175 7.30 -24.66 -15.94
CA VAL A 175 6.58 -24.83 -17.22
C VAL A 175 7.52 -25.24 -18.36
N ARG A 176 8.83 -24.95 -18.27
CA ARG A 176 9.82 -25.24 -19.31
C ARG A 176 10.75 -26.36 -18.85
N HIS A 177 10.50 -27.59 -19.29
CA HIS A 177 11.30 -28.77 -18.92
C HIS A 177 12.78 -28.75 -19.42
N ASN A 178 13.19 -27.77 -20.23
CA ASN A 178 14.55 -27.64 -20.74
C ASN A 178 15.31 -26.50 -20.04
N PHE A 179 16.43 -26.87 -19.39
CA PHE A 179 17.31 -25.95 -18.65
C PHE A 179 18.54 -25.54 -19.48
N GLU A 180 18.35 -25.20 -20.75
CA GLU A 180 19.42 -24.52 -21.50
C GLU A 180 19.44 -23.04 -21.13
N GLY A 181 20.62 -22.50 -20.81
CA GLY A 181 20.77 -21.14 -20.28
C GLY A 181 20.22 -20.05 -21.20
N SER A 182 20.19 -20.29 -22.52
CA SER A 182 19.57 -19.41 -23.52
C SER A 182 18.04 -19.44 -23.47
N GLU A 183 17.43 -20.63 -23.40
CA GLU A 183 15.97 -20.80 -23.32
C GLU A 183 15.40 -20.28 -21.99
N MET A 184 16.17 -20.41 -20.90
CA MET A 184 15.79 -19.85 -19.59
C MET A 184 15.82 -18.32 -19.62
N LEU A 185 16.86 -17.72 -20.23
CA LEU A 185 16.96 -16.27 -20.38
C LEU A 185 15.84 -15.72 -21.27
N GLU A 186 15.49 -16.44 -22.34
CA GLU A 186 14.37 -16.09 -23.22
C GLU A 186 13.01 -16.18 -22.49
N SER A 187 12.83 -17.23 -21.68
CA SER A 187 11.59 -17.45 -20.91
C SER A 187 11.41 -16.38 -19.82
N ILE A 188 12.49 -16.06 -19.09
CA ILE A 188 12.51 -14.95 -18.12
C ILE A 188 12.27 -13.62 -18.84
N GLY A 189 12.86 -13.40 -20.01
CA GLY A 189 12.66 -12.21 -20.81
C GLY A 189 11.21 -12.04 -21.28
N LYS A 190 10.58 -13.11 -21.79
CA LYS A 190 9.16 -13.14 -22.17
C LYS A 190 8.26 -12.87 -20.98
N LEU A 191 8.55 -13.47 -19.83
CA LEU A 191 7.80 -13.28 -18.59
C LEU A 191 7.88 -11.84 -18.08
N LEU A 192 9.10 -11.29 -17.93
CA LEU A 192 9.30 -9.90 -17.51
C LEU A 192 8.61 -8.94 -18.47
N PHE A 193 8.66 -9.24 -19.76
CA PHE A 193 7.94 -8.50 -20.77
C PHE A 193 6.42 -8.54 -20.58
N PHE A 194 5.82 -9.72 -20.37
CA PHE A 194 4.38 -9.86 -20.12
C PHE A 194 3.95 -9.20 -18.80
N LEU A 195 4.76 -9.36 -17.74
CA LEU A 195 4.56 -8.70 -16.46
C LEU A 195 4.51 -7.19 -16.65
N ILE A 196 5.52 -6.60 -17.29
CA ILE A 196 5.61 -5.15 -17.46
C ILE A 196 4.54 -4.65 -18.45
N LEU A 197 4.20 -5.43 -19.48
CA LEU A 197 3.10 -5.14 -20.38
C LEU A 197 1.77 -5.04 -19.63
N TRP A 198 1.40 -6.06 -18.85
CA TRP A 198 0.17 -6.05 -18.07
C TRP A 198 0.18 -4.98 -17.00
N PHE A 199 1.34 -4.70 -16.42
CA PHE A 199 1.48 -3.65 -15.43
C PHE A 199 1.26 -2.26 -16.05
N VAL A 200 1.87 -1.98 -17.19
CA VAL A 200 1.70 -0.70 -17.90
C VAL A 200 0.27 -0.55 -18.44
N VAL A 201 -0.28 -1.58 -19.07
CA VAL A 201 -1.66 -1.55 -19.59
C VAL A 201 -2.66 -1.43 -18.45
N GLY A 202 -2.47 -2.20 -17.38
CA GLY A 202 -3.31 -2.20 -16.20
C GLY A 202 -3.37 -0.83 -15.52
N ILE A 203 -2.21 -0.22 -15.24
CA ILE A 203 -2.13 1.13 -14.65
C ILE A 203 -2.78 2.20 -15.53
N TYR A 204 -2.82 2.00 -16.85
CA TYR A 204 -3.48 2.96 -17.73
C TYR A 204 -5.00 2.71 -17.82
N LEU A 205 -5.41 1.45 -18.00
CA LEU A 205 -6.79 1.08 -18.30
C LEU A 205 -7.67 1.04 -17.05
N ILE A 206 -7.21 0.39 -15.97
CA ILE A 206 -8.03 0.11 -14.79
C ILE A 206 -8.37 1.40 -14.01
N PRO A 207 -7.42 2.29 -13.69
CA PRO A 207 -7.75 3.53 -12.99
C PRO A 207 -8.70 4.43 -13.79
N GLU A 208 -8.58 4.47 -15.12
CA GLU A 208 -9.48 5.26 -15.96
C GLU A 208 -10.90 4.66 -15.99
N LEU A 209 -11.02 3.33 -16.04
CA LEU A 209 -12.30 2.63 -15.94
C LEU A 209 -12.98 2.92 -14.59
N LEU A 210 -12.27 2.70 -13.48
CA LEU A 210 -12.81 2.97 -12.13
C LEU A 210 -13.20 4.43 -11.96
N LYS A 211 -12.38 5.37 -12.46
CA LYS A 211 -12.68 6.81 -12.39
C LYS A 211 -13.93 7.21 -13.17
N ARG A 212 -14.18 6.60 -14.35
CA ARG A 212 -15.39 6.86 -15.14
C ARG A 212 -16.63 6.29 -14.46
N CYS A 213 -16.51 5.09 -13.90
CA CYS A 213 -17.60 4.41 -13.23
C CYS A 213 -17.81 4.90 -11.79
N ARG A 214 -16.93 5.75 -11.23
CA ARG A 214 -16.92 6.15 -9.81
C ARG A 214 -18.26 6.62 -9.26
N LYS A 215 -19.08 7.33 -10.05
CA LYS A 215 -20.42 7.78 -9.61
C LYS A 215 -21.40 6.63 -9.38
N LEU A 216 -21.14 5.47 -9.98
CA LEU A 216 -21.94 4.24 -9.89
C LEU A 216 -21.31 3.22 -8.94
N MET A 217 -20.12 3.48 -8.37
CA MET A 217 -19.42 2.53 -7.51
C MET A 217 -19.85 2.72 -6.05
N SER A 218 -20.87 1.99 -5.63
CA SER A 218 -21.10 1.71 -4.20
C SER A 218 -19.99 0.81 -3.64
N GLU A 219 -19.87 0.70 -2.31
CA GLU A 219 -18.90 -0.22 -1.67
C GLU A 219 -19.12 -1.68 -2.12
N GLU A 220 -20.38 -2.12 -2.22
CA GLU A 220 -20.75 -3.44 -2.75
C GLU A 220 -20.29 -3.62 -4.20
N THR A 221 -20.55 -2.61 -5.05
CA THR A 221 -20.15 -2.64 -6.46
C THR A 221 -18.63 -2.67 -6.60
N LEU A 222 -17.91 -1.92 -5.76
CA LEU A 222 -16.46 -1.87 -5.75
C LEU A 222 -15.85 -3.22 -5.39
N LEU A 223 -16.41 -3.92 -4.40
CA LEU A 223 -16.01 -5.29 -4.08
C LEU A 223 -16.22 -6.22 -5.27
N ILE A 224 -17.43 -6.25 -5.85
CA ILE A 224 -17.75 -7.13 -6.98
C ILE A 224 -16.85 -6.85 -8.19
N VAL A 225 -16.64 -5.58 -8.55
CA VAL A 225 -15.77 -5.19 -9.66
C VAL A 225 -14.32 -5.57 -9.37
N SER A 226 -13.82 -5.35 -8.16
CA SER A 226 -12.45 -5.70 -7.79
C SER A 226 -12.18 -7.21 -7.88
N LEU A 227 -13.09 -8.04 -7.36
CA LEU A 227 -12.98 -9.50 -7.44
C LEU A 227 -13.20 -10.00 -8.87
N GLY A 228 -14.12 -9.41 -9.63
CA GLY A 228 -14.33 -9.72 -11.04
C GLY A 228 -13.10 -9.42 -11.90
N LEU A 229 -12.42 -8.31 -11.65
CA LEU A 229 -11.14 -7.99 -12.28
C LEU A 229 -10.04 -8.99 -11.87
N CYS A 230 -9.99 -9.38 -10.59
CA CYS A 230 -9.05 -10.39 -10.09
C CYS A 230 -9.22 -11.71 -10.84
N PHE A 231 -10.41 -12.30 -10.83
CA PHE A 231 -10.68 -13.55 -11.54
C PHE A 231 -10.51 -13.42 -13.05
N GLY A 232 -10.86 -12.26 -13.63
CA GLY A 232 -10.59 -11.96 -15.04
C GLY A 232 -9.11 -12.09 -15.39
N MET A 233 -8.22 -11.53 -14.55
CA MET A 233 -6.77 -11.68 -14.74
C MET A 233 -6.26 -13.09 -14.46
N VAL A 234 -6.83 -13.81 -13.49
CA VAL A 234 -6.51 -15.22 -13.23
C VAL A 234 -6.77 -16.07 -14.49
N VAL A 235 -7.94 -15.89 -15.14
CA VAL A 235 -8.29 -16.61 -16.37
C VAL A 235 -7.37 -16.22 -17.53
N MET A 236 -7.04 -14.94 -17.67
CA MET A 236 -6.08 -14.48 -18.69
C MET A 236 -4.68 -15.04 -18.48
N ALA A 237 -4.22 -15.10 -17.23
CA ALA A 237 -2.93 -15.68 -16.85
C ALA A 237 -2.88 -17.17 -17.20
N ALA A 238 -3.90 -17.94 -16.83
CA ALA A 238 -4.00 -19.35 -17.16
C ALA A 238 -3.95 -19.60 -18.68
N ARG A 239 -4.66 -18.79 -19.48
CA ARG A 239 -4.65 -18.91 -20.96
C ARG A 239 -3.32 -18.53 -21.61
N THR A 240 -2.47 -17.77 -20.92
CA THR A 240 -1.15 -17.36 -21.41
C THR A 240 -0.01 -18.25 -20.89
N GLY A 241 -0.35 -19.30 -20.14
CA GLY A 241 0.60 -20.27 -19.59
C GLY A 241 1.22 -19.87 -18.26
N PHE A 242 0.60 -18.94 -17.52
CA PHE A 242 1.02 -18.55 -16.17
C PHE A 242 0.06 -19.08 -15.10
N SER A 243 0.52 -19.12 -13.85
CA SER A 243 -0.29 -19.60 -12.72
C SER A 243 -1.46 -18.67 -12.37
N ALA A 244 -2.52 -19.23 -11.79
CA ALA A 244 -3.66 -18.46 -11.27
C ALA A 244 -3.21 -17.44 -10.20
N ALA A 245 -2.34 -17.91 -9.30
CA ALA A 245 -1.62 -17.12 -8.30
C ALA A 245 -1.01 -15.82 -8.86
N PHE A 246 -0.29 -15.93 -9.99
CA PHE A 246 0.35 -14.79 -10.64
C PHE A 246 -0.67 -13.77 -11.17
N GLY A 247 -1.74 -14.22 -11.81
CA GLY A 247 -2.80 -13.34 -12.32
C GLY A 247 -3.50 -12.55 -11.20
N ALA A 248 -3.80 -13.22 -10.08
CA ALA A 248 -4.40 -12.61 -8.90
C ALA A 248 -3.49 -11.52 -8.31
N PHE A 249 -2.22 -11.83 -8.12
CA PHE A 249 -1.23 -10.88 -7.62
C PHE A 249 -1.10 -9.64 -8.52
N ILE A 250 -0.97 -9.83 -9.84
CA ILE A 250 -0.84 -8.72 -10.80
C ILE A 250 -2.04 -7.79 -10.71
N MET A 251 -3.26 -8.32 -10.73
CA MET A 251 -4.45 -7.47 -10.63
C MET A 251 -4.50 -6.72 -9.30
N GLY A 252 -4.18 -7.38 -8.18
CA GLY A 252 -4.06 -6.71 -6.88
C GLY A 252 -3.08 -5.53 -6.95
N SER A 253 -1.88 -5.74 -7.50
CA SER A 253 -0.87 -4.68 -7.63
C SER A 253 -1.27 -3.52 -8.55
N ILE A 254 -2.07 -3.80 -9.60
CA ILE A 254 -2.62 -2.77 -10.47
C ILE A 254 -3.68 -1.95 -9.71
N LEU A 255 -4.55 -2.62 -8.94
CA LEU A 255 -5.58 -1.96 -8.13
C LEU A 255 -4.98 -1.17 -6.97
N ALA A 256 -3.84 -1.59 -6.41
CA ALA A 256 -3.13 -0.87 -5.35
C ALA A 256 -2.70 0.55 -5.75
N GLU A 257 -2.51 0.79 -7.05
CA GLU A 257 -2.14 2.10 -7.60
C GLU A 257 -3.36 2.97 -7.98
N THR A 258 -4.58 2.48 -7.73
CA THR A 258 -5.82 3.24 -7.95
C THR A 258 -6.13 4.18 -6.77
N VAL A 259 -7.11 5.09 -6.95
CA VAL A 259 -7.53 6.02 -5.89
C VAL A 259 -8.33 5.31 -4.82
N GLU A 260 -9.03 4.25 -5.22
CA GLU A 260 -9.92 3.43 -4.42
C GLU A 260 -9.19 2.30 -3.70
N ALA A 261 -7.85 2.19 -3.83
CA ALA A 261 -7.05 1.11 -3.28
C ALA A 261 -7.32 0.82 -1.79
N GLU A 262 -7.37 1.85 -0.94
CA GLU A 262 -7.65 1.69 0.50
C GLU A 262 -9.08 1.20 0.76
N SER A 263 -10.06 1.66 -0.04
CA SER A 263 -11.43 1.16 0.04
C SER A 263 -11.52 -0.29 -0.42
N ILE A 264 -10.85 -0.65 -1.52
CA ILE A 264 -10.77 -2.03 -2.02
C ILE A 264 -10.11 -2.92 -0.97
N GLU A 265 -8.98 -2.51 -0.40
CA GLU A 265 -8.27 -3.23 0.67
C GLU A 265 -9.19 -3.48 1.87
N ARG A 266 -9.90 -2.45 2.34
CA ARG A 266 -10.85 -2.59 3.46
C ARG A 266 -11.99 -3.55 3.15
N LEU A 267 -12.54 -3.51 1.94
CA LEU A 267 -13.66 -4.34 1.51
C LEU A 267 -13.25 -5.79 1.23
N VAL A 268 -12.04 -6.01 0.72
CA VAL A 268 -11.49 -7.33 0.43
C VAL A 268 -10.93 -7.99 1.69
N LYS A 269 -10.55 -7.23 2.72
CA LYS A 269 -9.98 -7.77 3.96
C LYS A 269 -10.79 -8.91 4.59
N PRO A 270 -12.13 -8.84 4.78
CA PRO A 270 -12.90 -9.96 5.30
C PRO A 270 -12.82 -11.22 4.41
N VAL A 271 -12.79 -11.03 3.09
CA VAL A 271 -12.64 -12.11 2.11
C VAL A 271 -11.25 -12.74 2.23
N LYS A 272 -10.20 -11.91 2.31
CA LYS A 272 -8.82 -12.35 2.56
C LYS A 272 -8.70 -13.17 3.83
N ASP A 273 -9.26 -12.67 4.94
CA ASP A 273 -9.12 -13.30 6.24
C ASP A 273 -9.86 -14.66 6.28
N LEU A 274 -11.05 -14.75 5.66
CA LEU A 274 -11.81 -15.99 5.51
C LEU A 274 -11.06 -17.02 4.65
N PHE A 275 -10.69 -16.64 3.43
CA PHE A 275 -10.05 -17.56 2.49
C PHE A 275 -8.59 -17.85 2.84
N GLY A 276 -7.92 -16.97 3.58
CA GLY A 276 -6.63 -17.22 4.20
C GLY A 276 -6.73 -18.29 5.29
N ALA A 277 -7.76 -18.25 6.14
CA ALA A 277 -8.00 -19.32 7.11
C ALA A 277 -8.27 -20.65 6.40
N VAL A 278 -9.14 -20.65 5.39
CA VAL A 278 -9.42 -21.85 4.56
C VAL A 278 -8.14 -22.40 3.94
N PHE A 279 -7.31 -21.55 3.34
CA PHE A 279 -6.01 -21.94 2.79
C PHE A 279 -5.14 -22.64 3.84
N PHE A 280 -4.85 -21.99 4.96
CA PHE A 280 -3.92 -22.52 5.97
C PHE A 280 -4.45 -23.77 6.69
N VAL A 281 -5.77 -23.91 6.83
CA VAL A 281 -6.36 -25.16 7.31
C VAL A 281 -6.20 -26.26 6.27
N SER A 282 -6.55 -26.02 5.00
CA SER A 282 -6.33 -26.99 3.93
C SER A 282 -4.86 -27.41 3.82
N VAL A 283 -3.93 -26.47 3.97
CA VAL A 283 -2.48 -26.71 4.07
C VAL A 283 -2.17 -27.68 5.21
N GLY A 284 -2.69 -27.44 6.42
CA GLY A 284 -2.46 -28.30 7.57
C GLY A 284 -3.04 -29.71 7.39
N MET A 285 -4.13 -29.85 6.64
CA MET A 285 -4.77 -31.15 6.37
C MET A 285 -3.98 -32.03 5.41
N MET A 286 -3.14 -31.43 4.56
CA MET A 286 -2.23 -32.17 3.67
C MET A 286 -1.02 -32.75 4.42
N VAL A 287 -0.81 -32.36 5.68
CA VAL A 287 0.31 -32.87 6.48
C VAL A 287 -0.03 -34.28 6.96
N ASP A 288 0.78 -35.24 6.55
CA ASP A 288 0.75 -36.61 7.06
C ASP A 288 1.72 -36.74 8.27
N PRO A 289 1.22 -37.13 9.46
CA PRO A 289 2.06 -37.38 10.62
C PRO A 289 3.15 -38.44 10.40
N ALA A 290 2.90 -39.46 9.57
CA ALA A 290 3.88 -40.50 9.27
C ALA A 290 5.09 -39.92 8.51
N MET A 291 4.83 -39.01 7.58
CA MET A 291 5.86 -38.28 6.82
C MET A 291 6.72 -37.40 7.73
N ILE A 292 6.18 -36.81 8.81
CA ILE A 292 6.99 -36.04 9.77
C ILE A 292 8.03 -36.94 10.45
N VAL A 293 7.66 -38.17 10.79
CA VAL A 293 8.56 -39.13 11.43
C VAL A 293 9.60 -39.64 10.43
N GLU A 294 9.17 -40.00 9.22
CA GLU A 294 10.06 -40.48 8.15
C GLU A 294 11.11 -39.42 7.77
N TYR A 295 10.68 -38.17 7.61
CA TYR A 295 11.53 -37.05 7.20
C TYR A 295 12.06 -36.23 8.39
N ALA A 296 12.08 -36.81 9.60
CA ALA A 296 12.55 -36.11 10.81
C ALA A 296 14.00 -35.58 10.66
N LEU A 297 14.89 -36.36 10.04
CA LEU A 297 16.28 -35.95 9.81
C LEU A 297 16.36 -34.73 8.84
N PRO A 298 15.74 -34.77 7.64
CA PRO A 298 15.62 -33.58 6.78
C PRO A 298 15.01 -32.36 7.49
N ILE A 299 13.93 -32.53 8.27
CA ILE A 299 13.29 -31.43 9.01
C ILE A 299 14.28 -30.78 9.97
N ILE A 300 15.01 -31.57 10.76
CA ILE A 300 16.01 -31.04 11.70
C ILE A 300 17.13 -30.33 10.96
N VAL A 301 17.70 -30.93 9.91
CA VAL A 301 18.80 -30.33 9.15
C VAL A 301 18.36 -29.02 8.48
N ILE A 302 17.18 -28.99 7.87
CA ILE A 302 16.65 -27.77 7.24
C ILE A 302 16.33 -26.71 8.30
N THR A 303 15.79 -27.09 9.46
CA THR A 303 15.55 -26.17 10.58
C THR A 303 16.84 -25.51 11.04
N LEU A 304 17.90 -26.30 11.26
CA LEU A 304 19.22 -25.78 11.62
C LEU A 304 19.79 -24.89 10.50
N ALA A 305 19.66 -25.32 9.24
CA ALA A 305 20.09 -24.54 8.09
C ALA A 305 19.37 -23.18 8.01
N VAL A 306 18.07 -23.12 8.31
CA VAL A 306 17.31 -21.86 8.36
C VAL A 306 17.79 -20.99 9.50
N ILE A 307 17.91 -21.52 10.71
CA ILE A 307 18.32 -20.74 11.90
C ILE A 307 19.72 -20.15 11.70
N PHE A 308 20.69 -21.00 11.34
CA PHE A 308 22.07 -20.57 11.13
C PHE A 308 22.22 -19.72 9.87
N GLY A 309 21.58 -20.13 8.78
CA GLY A 309 21.63 -19.42 7.49
C GLY A 309 21.05 -18.02 7.58
N GLN A 310 19.84 -17.86 8.12
CA GLN A 310 19.21 -16.54 8.28
C GLN A 310 19.98 -15.66 9.28
N SER A 311 20.46 -16.24 10.38
CA SER A 311 21.29 -15.51 11.35
C SER A 311 22.59 -15.01 10.71
N LEU A 312 23.29 -15.88 9.97
CA LEU A 312 24.57 -15.56 9.34
C LEU A 312 24.41 -14.62 8.15
N PHE A 313 23.59 -14.99 7.16
CA PHE A 313 23.40 -14.23 5.94
C PHE A 313 22.60 -12.95 6.18
N GLY A 314 21.69 -12.94 7.17
CA GLY A 314 21.03 -11.73 7.65
C GLY A 314 22.00 -10.74 8.27
N THR A 315 22.90 -11.21 9.14
CA THR A 315 23.96 -10.37 9.71
C THR A 315 24.90 -9.86 8.61
N LEU A 316 25.34 -10.73 7.72
CA LEU A 316 26.23 -10.36 6.61
C LEU A 316 25.56 -9.35 5.66
N GLY A 317 24.31 -9.56 5.27
CA GLY A 317 23.58 -8.66 4.38
C GLY A 317 23.43 -7.26 4.97
N VAL A 318 23.12 -7.17 6.26
CA VAL A 318 22.99 -5.87 6.94
C VAL A 318 24.35 -5.21 7.22
N LEU A 319 25.40 -6.00 7.45
CA LEU A 319 26.76 -5.49 7.58
C LEU A 319 27.30 -4.95 6.24
N LEU A 320 27.05 -5.66 5.13
CA LEU A 320 27.34 -5.21 3.76
C LEU A 320 26.54 -3.95 3.38
N ALA A 321 25.40 -3.74 4.03
CA ALA A 321 24.60 -2.53 3.91
C ALA A 321 25.16 -1.33 4.70
N GLY A 322 26.32 -1.47 5.35
CA GLY A 322 27.01 -0.39 6.07
C GLY A 322 26.53 -0.17 7.50
N GLN A 323 25.76 -1.10 8.07
CA GLN A 323 25.25 -0.97 9.44
C GLN A 323 26.25 -1.52 10.49
N PRO A 324 26.24 -0.97 11.72
CA PRO A 324 27.07 -1.49 12.81
C PRO A 324 26.79 -2.97 13.10
N LEU A 325 27.82 -3.71 13.52
CA LEU A 325 27.74 -5.14 13.81
C LEU A 325 26.60 -5.50 14.78
N LYS A 326 26.40 -4.69 15.83
CA LYS A 326 25.31 -4.90 16.79
C LYS A 326 23.93 -4.85 16.13
N THR A 327 23.69 -3.83 15.31
CA THR A 327 22.44 -3.70 14.53
C THR A 327 22.30 -4.85 13.53
N ALA A 328 23.40 -5.25 12.87
CA ALA A 328 23.40 -6.34 11.90
C ALA A 328 23.01 -7.68 12.52
N MET A 329 23.58 -8.02 13.67
CA MET A 329 23.22 -9.24 14.40
C MET A 329 21.79 -9.18 14.94
N GLN A 330 21.36 -8.05 15.50
CA GLN A 330 19.96 -7.87 15.91
C GLN A 330 18.98 -8.08 14.75
N CYS A 331 19.32 -7.61 13.55
CA CYS A 331 18.52 -7.86 12.36
C CYS A 331 18.55 -9.34 11.94
N GLY A 332 19.72 -9.95 11.76
CA GLY A 332 19.83 -11.34 11.29
C GLY A 332 19.15 -12.35 12.21
N PHE A 333 19.30 -12.20 13.53
CA PHE A 333 18.64 -13.06 14.52
C PHE A 333 17.13 -12.85 14.60
N SER A 334 16.60 -11.77 14.01
CA SER A 334 15.15 -11.52 13.91
C SER A 334 14.53 -12.10 12.63
N LEU A 335 15.31 -12.69 11.71
CA LEU A 335 14.83 -13.19 10.42
C LEU A 335 14.82 -14.73 10.33
N THR A 336 14.92 -15.42 11.47
CA THR A 336 15.20 -16.87 11.51
C THR A 336 13.98 -17.77 11.31
N GLN A 337 12.85 -17.26 10.81
CA GLN A 337 11.61 -18.03 10.61
C GLN A 337 11.14 -18.00 9.18
N ILE A 338 10.57 -19.12 8.77
CA ILE A 338 9.91 -19.25 7.48
C ILE A 338 8.48 -18.69 7.56
N GLY A 339 8.11 -17.85 6.61
CA GLY A 339 6.78 -17.22 6.57
C GLY A 339 5.76 -17.81 5.60
N GLU A 340 4.63 -17.12 5.51
CA GLU A 340 3.48 -17.45 4.69
C GLU A 340 3.85 -17.71 3.21
N PHE A 341 4.84 -17.00 2.70
CA PHE A 341 5.32 -17.15 1.33
C PHE A 341 5.93 -18.52 1.03
N ALA A 342 6.51 -19.19 2.02
CA ALA A 342 7.04 -20.53 1.80
C ALA A 342 5.92 -21.54 1.51
N PHE A 343 4.78 -21.41 2.19
CA PHE A 343 3.60 -22.24 1.93
C PHE A 343 3.02 -21.96 0.55
N ILE A 344 3.02 -20.70 0.12
CA ILE A 344 2.57 -20.32 -1.22
C ILE A 344 3.53 -20.90 -2.29
N ILE A 345 4.85 -20.80 -2.10
CA ILE A 345 5.85 -21.38 -3.01
C ILE A 345 5.73 -22.91 -3.04
N ALA A 346 5.49 -23.56 -1.90
CA ALA A 346 5.25 -24.99 -1.80
C ALA A 346 3.99 -25.42 -2.56
N SER A 347 2.88 -24.72 -2.33
CA SER A 347 1.61 -24.96 -3.02
C SER A 347 1.74 -24.75 -4.52
N LEU A 348 2.54 -23.75 -4.94
CA LEU A 348 2.83 -23.50 -6.35
C LEU A 348 3.58 -24.69 -6.97
N GLY A 349 4.58 -25.25 -6.29
CA GLY A 349 5.32 -26.44 -6.75
C GLY A 349 4.43 -27.66 -6.94
N VAL A 350 3.54 -27.92 -5.97
CA VAL A 350 2.54 -28.99 -6.02
C VAL A 350 1.55 -28.77 -7.16
N SER A 351 0.99 -27.56 -7.29
CA SER A 351 0.02 -27.24 -8.35
C SER A 351 0.60 -27.38 -9.76
N LEU A 352 1.89 -27.08 -9.92
CA LEU A 352 2.62 -27.24 -11.18
C LEU A 352 3.16 -28.67 -11.40
N HIS A 353 2.97 -29.56 -10.42
CA HIS A 353 3.43 -30.95 -10.45
C HIS A 353 4.95 -31.07 -10.69
N VAL A 354 5.73 -30.13 -10.12
CA VAL A 354 7.19 -30.09 -10.26
C VAL A 354 7.96 -30.38 -8.98
N THR A 355 7.26 -30.42 -7.85
CA THR A 355 7.84 -30.80 -6.56
C THR A 355 7.24 -32.10 -6.06
N SER A 356 8.06 -32.91 -5.41
CA SER A 356 7.63 -34.14 -4.75
C SER A 356 6.75 -33.85 -3.53
N ASP A 357 5.79 -34.74 -3.25
CA ASP A 357 4.77 -34.55 -2.20
C ASP A 357 5.34 -34.40 -0.78
N PHE A 358 6.55 -34.92 -0.53
CA PHE A 358 7.21 -34.85 0.78
C PHE A 358 7.67 -33.44 1.15
N LEU A 359 7.94 -32.58 0.16
CA LEU A 359 8.62 -31.31 0.40
C LEU A 359 7.72 -30.32 1.13
N TYR A 360 6.42 -30.41 0.87
CA TYR A 360 5.41 -29.55 1.46
C TYR A 360 5.24 -29.78 2.98
N PRO A 361 4.98 -31.01 3.48
CA PRO A 361 4.97 -31.31 4.92
C PRO A 361 6.25 -30.93 5.65
N ILE A 362 7.43 -31.15 5.04
CA ILE A 362 8.71 -30.77 5.64
C ILE A 362 8.77 -29.27 5.92
N VAL A 363 8.42 -28.45 4.94
CA VAL A 363 8.49 -26.98 5.06
C VAL A 363 7.47 -26.46 6.09
N VAL A 364 6.30 -27.09 6.18
CA VAL A 364 5.32 -26.83 7.24
C VAL A 364 5.89 -27.11 8.62
N ALA A 365 6.49 -28.29 8.83
CA ALA A 365 7.13 -28.64 10.10
C ALA A 365 8.26 -27.65 10.46
N VAL A 366 9.14 -27.33 9.51
CA VAL A 366 10.23 -26.36 9.71
C VAL A 366 9.70 -24.97 10.07
N SER A 367 8.65 -24.48 9.40
CA SER A 367 8.07 -23.17 9.71
C SER A 367 7.48 -23.13 11.13
N VAL A 368 6.79 -24.18 11.57
CA VAL A 368 6.27 -24.27 12.93
C VAL A 368 7.41 -24.22 13.95
N ILE A 369 8.46 -25.04 13.77
CA ILE A 369 9.60 -25.11 14.70
C ILE A 369 10.33 -23.75 14.76
N THR A 370 10.63 -23.17 13.60
CA THR A 370 11.34 -21.89 13.53
C THR A 370 10.53 -20.74 14.13
N THR A 371 9.21 -20.71 13.91
CA THR A 371 8.30 -19.73 14.51
C THR A 371 8.34 -19.77 16.03
N PHE A 372 8.32 -20.97 16.62
CA PHE A 372 8.46 -21.12 18.08
C PHE A 372 9.82 -20.66 18.59
N LEU A 373 10.88 -20.81 17.80
CA LEU A 373 12.24 -20.47 18.21
C LEU A 373 12.57 -18.97 18.04
N THR A 374 11.87 -18.25 17.16
CA THR A 374 12.14 -16.84 16.85
C THR A 374 12.19 -15.90 18.07
N PRO A 375 11.23 -15.91 19.02
CA PRO A 375 11.32 -15.02 20.18
C PRO A 375 12.59 -15.23 21.01
N TYR A 376 13.09 -16.47 21.06
CA TYR A 376 14.34 -16.81 21.73
C TYR A 376 15.55 -16.31 20.94
N MET A 377 15.55 -16.44 19.61
CA MET A 377 16.60 -15.90 18.74
C MET A 377 16.71 -14.38 18.86
N ILE A 378 15.58 -13.66 18.87
CA ILE A 378 15.57 -12.19 19.04
C ILE A 378 16.18 -11.80 20.40
N ARG A 379 15.85 -12.52 21.48
CA ARG A 379 16.43 -12.28 22.81
C ARG A 379 17.92 -12.60 22.86
N PHE A 380 18.36 -13.64 22.16
CA PHE A 380 19.75 -14.09 22.12
C PHE A 380 20.65 -13.17 21.26
N ALA A 381 20.08 -12.32 20.41
CA ALA A 381 20.82 -11.44 19.52
C ALA A 381 21.78 -10.48 20.26
N GLU A 382 21.38 -9.94 21.41
CA GLU A 382 22.21 -8.99 22.17
C GLU A 382 23.39 -9.68 22.89
N PRO A 383 23.20 -10.79 23.64
CA PRO A 383 24.31 -11.58 24.15
C PRO A 383 25.28 -12.05 23.05
N ALA A 384 24.76 -12.54 21.92
CA ALA A 384 25.56 -12.98 20.79
C ALA A 384 26.39 -11.82 20.21
N SER A 385 25.78 -10.64 20.04
CA SER A 385 26.49 -9.46 19.56
C SER A 385 27.63 -9.03 20.48
N ASN A 386 27.42 -9.06 21.81
CA ASN A 386 28.46 -8.69 22.75
C ASN A 386 29.60 -9.73 22.77
N PHE A 387 29.27 -11.01 22.64
CA PHE A 387 30.26 -12.08 22.53
C PHE A 387 31.13 -11.92 21.28
N VAL A 388 30.52 -11.65 20.13
CA VAL A 388 31.27 -11.43 18.88
C VAL A 388 32.10 -10.14 18.96
N ASP A 389 31.57 -9.03 19.50
CA ASP A 389 32.33 -7.77 19.62
C ASP A 389 33.53 -7.86 20.57
N THR A 390 33.46 -8.73 21.59
CA THR A 390 34.56 -8.97 22.54
C THR A 390 35.65 -9.89 21.98
N HIS A 391 35.28 -10.84 21.10
CA HIS A 391 36.24 -11.77 20.48
C HIS A 391 36.77 -11.28 19.12
N LEU A 392 36.22 -10.20 18.57
CA LEU A 392 36.64 -9.68 17.27
C LEU A 392 38.06 -9.07 17.34
N PRO A 393 38.98 -9.42 16.43
CA PRO A 393 40.30 -8.80 16.40
C PRO A 393 40.22 -7.29 16.15
N ALA A 394 41.09 -6.50 16.80
CA ALA A 394 41.08 -5.03 16.73
C ALA A 394 41.14 -4.47 15.29
N LYS A 395 41.83 -5.16 14.37
CA LYS A 395 41.89 -4.79 12.94
C LYS A 395 40.51 -4.84 12.28
N TRP A 396 39.74 -5.89 12.54
CA TRP A 396 38.39 -6.06 12.00
C TRP A 396 37.41 -5.08 12.64
N LYS A 397 37.55 -4.84 13.96
CA LYS A 397 36.72 -3.86 14.67
C LYS A 397 36.89 -2.45 14.09
N ASN A 398 38.14 -2.04 13.88
CA ASN A 398 38.44 -0.74 13.27
C ASN A 398 37.96 -0.66 11.82
N PHE A 399 38.10 -1.72 11.03
CA PHE A 399 37.58 -1.77 9.66
C PHE A 399 36.06 -1.59 9.60
N LEU A 400 35.32 -2.34 10.43
CA LEU A 400 33.85 -2.26 10.47
C LEU A 400 33.36 -0.89 10.95
N LEU A 401 34.03 -0.29 11.94
CA LEU A 401 33.71 1.06 12.41
C LEU A 401 33.91 2.10 11.30
N HIS A 402 35.04 2.08 10.60
CA HIS A 402 35.31 3.00 9.49
C HIS A 402 34.34 2.83 8.31
N TYR A 403 33.98 1.58 8.00
CA TYR A 403 33.01 1.26 6.94
C TYR A 403 31.62 1.82 7.28
N SER A 404 31.16 1.66 8.52
CA SER A 404 29.87 2.19 8.97
C SER A 404 29.81 3.72 8.96
N SER A 405 30.91 4.40 9.33
CA SER A 405 31.00 5.87 9.31
C SER A 405 31.11 6.46 7.91
N GLY A 406 31.69 5.74 6.94
CA GLY A 406 31.87 6.20 5.57
C GLY A 406 30.58 6.28 4.74
N SER A 407 29.49 5.66 5.20
CA SER A 407 28.20 5.63 4.49
C SER A 407 27.37 6.92 4.63
N GLN A 408 27.76 7.83 5.53
CA GLN A 408 26.99 9.04 5.87
C GLN A 408 27.51 10.33 5.23
N THR A 409 28.58 10.28 4.43
CA THR A 409 29.10 11.47 3.75
C THR A 409 29.26 11.17 2.26
N MET A 410 28.54 11.89 1.39
CA MET A 410 29.06 12.57 0.20
C MET A 410 27.91 13.02 -0.74
N ASN A 411 27.76 14.33 -0.86
CA ASN A 411 26.65 15.02 -1.54
C ASN A 411 27.01 15.47 -2.98
N HIS A 412 27.90 14.77 -3.69
CA HIS A 412 28.27 15.09 -5.09
C HIS A 412 28.11 13.92 -6.08
N GLU A 413 28.22 12.65 -5.65
CA GLU A 413 27.89 11.48 -6.51
C GLU A 413 26.39 11.35 -6.84
N SER A 414 25.53 12.05 -6.10
CA SER A 414 24.07 11.95 -6.18
C SER A 414 23.50 12.40 -7.54
N LEU A 415 24.06 13.43 -8.19
CA LEU A 415 23.46 14.02 -9.40
C LEU A 415 23.58 13.14 -10.65
N TRP A 416 24.78 12.60 -10.92
CA TRP A 416 25.01 11.67 -12.03
C TRP A 416 24.20 10.38 -11.84
N LYS A 417 24.21 9.82 -10.62
CA LYS A 417 23.44 8.62 -10.28
C LYS A 417 21.93 8.86 -10.47
N LYS A 418 21.42 10.01 -10.01
CA LYS A 418 20.01 10.38 -10.14
C LYS A 418 19.61 10.58 -11.60
N LEU A 419 20.46 11.22 -12.42
CA LEU A 419 20.19 11.42 -13.84
C LEU A 419 20.22 10.09 -14.60
N ILE A 420 21.27 9.29 -14.44
CA ILE A 420 21.41 7.99 -15.13
C ILE A 420 20.26 7.06 -14.75
N LEU A 421 19.96 6.91 -13.46
CA LEU A 421 18.90 6.01 -13.00
C LEU A 421 17.52 6.45 -13.51
N ALA A 422 17.28 7.76 -13.63
CA ALA A 422 16.08 8.29 -14.26
C ALA A 422 16.03 7.99 -15.77
N LEU A 423 17.13 8.20 -16.50
CA LEU A 423 17.24 7.92 -17.94
C LEU A 423 17.09 6.43 -18.26
N THR A 424 17.73 5.57 -17.48
CA THR A 424 17.64 4.12 -17.59
C THR A 424 16.21 3.65 -17.36
N ARG A 425 15.54 4.11 -16.29
CA ARG A 425 14.13 3.79 -16.03
C ARG A 425 13.22 4.20 -17.17
N ILE A 426 13.39 5.41 -17.71
CA ILE A 426 12.63 5.91 -18.87
C ILE A 426 12.82 4.97 -20.06
N THR A 427 14.08 4.63 -20.35
CA THR A 427 14.43 3.84 -21.53
C THR A 427 13.84 2.43 -21.42
N ILE A 428 14.00 1.77 -20.27
CA ILE A 428 13.46 0.43 -20.01
C ILE A 428 11.94 0.41 -20.16
N VAL A 429 11.23 1.30 -19.48
CA VAL A 429 9.75 1.31 -19.49
C VAL A 429 9.22 1.52 -20.90
N TYR A 430 9.70 2.54 -21.63
CA TYR A 430 9.19 2.80 -22.97
C TYR A 430 9.64 1.77 -24.00
N SER A 431 10.85 1.20 -23.87
CA SER A 431 11.28 0.09 -24.72
C SER A 431 10.36 -1.11 -24.57
N ILE A 432 9.97 -1.46 -23.33
CA ILE A 432 9.08 -2.60 -23.10
C ILE A 432 7.69 -2.36 -23.69
N VAL A 433 7.15 -1.15 -23.52
CA VAL A 433 5.88 -0.77 -24.15
C VAL A 433 5.98 -0.83 -25.68
N SER A 434 7.09 -0.38 -26.26
CA SER A 434 7.33 -0.49 -27.70
C SER A 434 7.41 -1.94 -28.17
N ILE A 435 8.13 -2.81 -27.45
CA ILE A 435 8.18 -4.26 -27.76
C ILE A 435 6.76 -4.85 -27.68
N ALA A 436 5.95 -4.44 -26.70
CA ALA A 436 4.58 -4.90 -26.49
C ALA A 436 3.66 -4.58 -27.65
N VAL A 437 3.66 -3.31 -28.04
CA VAL A 437 2.90 -2.84 -29.18
C VAL A 437 3.34 -3.55 -30.45
N VAL A 438 4.65 -3.71 -30.67
CA VAL A 438 5.18 -4.42 -31.84
C VAL A 438 4.75 -5.88 -31.83
N ALA A 439 4.97 -6.61 -30.74
CA ALA A 439 4.61 -8.03 -30.64
C ALA A 439 3.11 -8.28 -30.85
N LEU A 440 2.26 -7.46 -30.21
CA LEU A 440 0.81 -7.54 -30.36
C LEU A 440 0.39 -7.22 -31.80
N ALA A 441 1.01 -6.21 -32.41
CA ALA A 441 0.71 -5.87 -33.78
C ALA A 441 1.15 -6.97 -34.77
N PHE A 442 2.32 -7.58 -34.59
CA PHE A 442 2.74 -8.72 -35.41
C PHE A 442 1.87 -9.96 -35.22
N ARG A 443 1.29 -10.16 -34.02
CA ARG A 443 0.39 -11.28 -33.75
C ARG A 443 -1.03 -11.08 -34.27
N PHE A 444 -1.55 -9.86 -34.22
CA PHE A 444 -2.96 -9.57 -34.51
C PHE A 444 -3.17 -8.63 -35.70
N LEU A 445 -2.49 -7.47 -35.73
CA LEU A 445 -2.66 -6.46 -36.78
C LEU A 445 -2.08 -6.90 -38.14
N VAL A 446 -0.88 -7.49 -38.14
CA VAL A 446 -0.19 -7.89 -39.37
C VAL A 446 -0.98 -8.98 -40.12
N PRO A 447 -1.43 -10.08 -39.49
CA PRO A 447 -2.27 -11.06 -40.17
C PRO A 447 -3.58 -10.46 -40.71
N LEU A 448 -4.24 -9.62 -39.91
CA LEU A 448 -5.51 -8.97 -40.28
C LEU A 448 -5.36 -8.11 -41.55
N PHE A 449 -4.31 -7.28 -41.63
CA PHE A 449 -4.05 -6.46 -42.81
C PHE A 449 -3.62 -7.28 -44.03
N LEU A 450 -2.86 -8.36 -43.84
CA LEU A 450 -2.45 -9.23 -44.93
C LEU A 450 -3.62 -10.04 -45.51
N GLU A 451 -4.63 -10.34 -44.69
CA GLU A 451 -5.83 -11.05 -45.11
C GLU A 451 -6.78 -10.14 -45.92
N HIS A 452 -6.91 -8.88 -45.54
CA HIS A 452 -7.82 -7.93 -46.19
C HIS A 452 -7.20 -7.12 -47.33
N ILE A 453 -5.86 -6.93 -47.34
CA ILE A 453 -5.15 -6.11 -48.33
C ILE A 453 -3.98 -6.90 -48.91
N PRO A 454 -4.09 -7.40 -50.14
CA PRO A 454 -3.03 -8.20 -50.76
C PRO A 454 -1.81 -7.36 -51.14
N GLY A 455 -0.64 -8.02 -51.14
CA GLY A 455 0.61 -7.47 -51.67
C GLY A 455 1.36 -6.54 -50.72
N ILE A 456 2.17 -5.65 -51.31
CA ILE A 456 3.09 -4.75 -50.59
C ILE A 456 2.33 -3.71 -49.77
N TRP A 457 1.13 -3.32 -50.24
CA TRP A 457 0.29 -2.30 -49.59
C TRP A 457 -0.20 -2.73 -48.20
N GLY A 458 -0.54 -4.00 -48.00
CA GLY A 458 -0.89 -4.53 -46.68
C GLY A 458 0.28 -4.47 -45.69
N ARG A 459 1.49 -4.80 -46.15
CA ARG A 459 2.73 -4.73 -45.33
C ARG A 459 3.12 -3.29 -45.02
N LEU A 460 2.95 -2.38 -45.98
CA LEU A 460 3.23 -0.95 -45.80
C LEU A 460 2.25 -0.33 -44.81
N LEU A 461 0.95 -0.61 -44.95
CA LEU A 461 -0.06 -0.15 -44.00
C LEU A 461 0.25 -0.68 -42.59
N ALA A 462 0.57 -1.96 -42.45
CA ALA A 462 0.94 -2.55 -41.17
C ALA A 462 2.18 -1.86 -40.56
N ALA A 463 3.24 -1.64 -41.34
CA ALA A 463 4.45 -0.96 -40.87
C ALA A 463 4.16 0.47 -40.39
N VAL A 464 3.38 1.24 -41.16
CA VAL A 464 3.00 2.61 -40.81
C VAL A 464 2.18 2.65 -39.52
N VAL A 465 1.19 1.78 -39.38
CA VAL A 465 0.34 1.70 -38.19
C VAL A 465 1.17 1.33 -36.96
N ILE A 466 2.06 0.33 -37.06
CA ILE A 466 2.95 -0.08 -35.96
C ILE A 466 3.87 1.06 -35.54
N ILE A 467 4.54 1.69 -36.51
CA ILE A 467 5.47 2.81 -36.28
C ILE A 467 4.73 3.98 -35.63
N LEU A 468 3.49 4.27 -36.05
CA LEU A 468 2.66 5.32 -35.47
C LEU A 468 2.33 5.02 -34.00
N PHE A 469 1.95 3.79 -33.66
CA PHE A 469 1.68 3.40 -32.27
C PHE A 469 2.91 3.46 -31.37
N ILE A 470 4.11 3.11 -31.86
CA ILE A 470 5.34 3.16 -31.04
C ILE A 470 5.99 4.55 -30.99
N SER A 471 5.71 5.42 -31.97
CA SER A 471 6.32 6.74 -32.11
C SER A 471 6.27 7.64 -30.85
N PRO A 472 5.18 7.73 -30.06
CA PRO A 472 5.19 8.54 -28.83
C PRO A 472 6.16 8.01 -27.76
N PHE A 473 6.40 6.70 -27.72
CA PHE A 473 7.30 6.04 -26.77
C PHE A 473 8.76 6.19 -27.22
N LEU A 474 9.06 5.95 -28.50
CA LEU A 474 10.40 6.15 -29.06
C LEU A 474 10.86 7.60 -28.89
N ARG A 475 9.97 8.57 -29.13
CA ARG A 475 10.25 9.99 -28.88
C ARG A 475 10.54 10.28 -27.41
N ALA A 476 9.85 9.61 -26.48
CA ALA A 476 10.08 9.75 -25.05
C ALA A 476 11.48 9.22 -24.67
N ILE A 477 11.91 8.08 -25.21
CA ILE A 477 13.27 7.53 -25.00
C ILE A 477 14.32 8.57 -25.38
N MET A 478 14.18 9.19 -26.55
CA MET A 478 15.21 10.05 -27.12
C MET A 478 15.34 11.43 -26.47
N ILE A 479 14.22 12.10 -26.17
CA ILE A 479 14.22 13.53 -25.81
C ILE A 479 14.11 13.76 -24.29
N LYS A 480 13.54 12.80 -23.56
CA LYS A 480 13.17 13.03 -22.15
C LYS A 480 14.40 13.21 -21.27
N LYS A 481 14.26 14.09 -20.26
CA LYS A 481 15.30 14.49 -19.28
C LYS A 481 16.55 15.17 -19.87
N ASN A 482 16.66 15.36 -21.20
CA ASN A 482 17.78 16.08 -21.83
C ASN A 482 17.84 17.58 -21.49
N HIS A 483 16.77 18.14 -20.90
CA HIS A 483 16.72 19.52 -20.39
C HIS A 483 16.32 19.57 -18.92
N SER A 484 16.54 18.50 -18.17
CA SER A 484 16.27 18.49 -16.73
C SER A 484 17.26 19.37 -15.97
N ALA A 485 16.86 19.89 -14.81
CA ALA A 485 17.76 20.64 -13.94
C ALA A 485 19.05 19.85 -13.68
N GLU A 486 18.94 18.54 -13.42
CA GLU A 486 20.09 17.67 -13.22
C GLU A 486 21.03 17.61 -14.44
N PHE A 487 20.48 17.50 -15.66
CA PHE A 487 21.25 17.49 -16.91
C PHE A 487 21.94 18.84 -17.17
N VAL A 488 21.22 19.95 -16.95
CA VAL A 488 21.73 21.31 -17.18
C VAL A 488 22.82 21.65 -16.18
N THR A 489 22.65 21.28 -14.90
CA THR A 489 23.68 21.45 -13.87
C THR A 489 24.94 20.68 -14.26
N LEU A 490 24.82 19.38 -14.62
CA LEU A 490 25.97 18.57 -15.04
C LEU A 490 26.65 19.09 -16.32
N TRP A 491 25.87 19.64 -17.25
CA TRP A 491 26.38 20.22 -18.51
C TRP A 491 27.18 21.50 -18.30
N ASN A 492 26.74 22.32 -17.34
CA ASN A 492 27.37 23.60 -17.00
C ASN A 492 28.53 23.46 -16.01
N ASP A 493 28.55 22.37 -15.23
CA ASP A 493 29.55 22.09 -14.20
C ASP A 493 30.96 21.84 -14.77
N SER A 494 31.09 20.97 -15.79
CA SER A 494 32.40 20.68 -16.40
C SER A 494 32.30 20.32 -17.89
N ARG A 495 33.28 20.76 -18.68
CA ARG A 495 33.41 20.36 -20.10
C ARG A 495 33.61 18.85 -20.25
N GLY A 496 34.20 18.17 -19.25
CA GLY A 496 34.37 16.72 -19.23
C GLY A 496 33.04 15.94 -19.13
N ASN A 497 32.00 16.53 -18.54
CA ASN A 497 30.68 15.90 -18.41
C ASN A 497 29.89 15.90 -19.74
N ARG A 498 30.26 16.75 -20.70
CA ARG A 498 29.52 16.90 -21.97
C ARG A 498 29.57 15.63 -22.82
N ALA A 499 30.73 14.99 -22.95
CA ALA A 499 30.87 13.80 -23.77
C ALA A 499 30.04 12.60 -23.23
N PRO A 500 30.08 12.25 -21.93
CA PRO A 500 29.20 11.25 -21.37
C PRO A 500 27.70 11.60 -21.49
N LEU A 501 27.31 12.88 -21.32
CA LEU A 501 25.92 13.31 -21.50
C LEU A 501 25.44 13.13 -22.94
N VAL A 502 26.27 13.51 -23.93
CA VAL A 502 25.98 13.27 -25.35
C VAL A 502 25.90 11.77 -25.64
N ALA A 503 26.79 10.96 -25.06
CA ALA A 503 26.76 9.50 -25.21
C ALA A 503 25.42 8.91 -24.75
N THR A 504 24.85 9.38 -23.63
CA THR A 504 23.51 8.92 -23.20
C THR A 504 22.40 9.25 -24.21
N ILE A 505 22.51 10.35 -24.96
CA ILE A 505 21.54 10.74 -26.00
C ILE A 505 21.71 9.83 -27.22
N VAL A 506 22.96 9.64 -27.67
CA VAL A 506 23.28 8.80 -28.83
C VAL A 506 22.80 7.36 -28.63
N ILE A 507 23.10 6.74 -27.48
CA ILE A 507 22.65 5.37 -27.15
C ILE A 507 21.12 5.26 -27.26
N ARG A 508 20.38 6.25 -26.77
CA ARG A 508 18.90 6.23 -26.81
C ARG A 508 18.33 6.43 -28.21
N ILE A 509 19.00 7.23 -29.05
CA ILE A 509 18.64 7.35 -30.47
C ILE A 509 18.89 6.02 -31.19
N LEU A 510 20.02 5.36 -30.93
CA LEU A 510 20.34 4.05 -31.51
C LEU A 510 19.30 2.99 -31.13
N ILE A 511 18.86 2.96 -29.86
CA ILE A 511 17.77 2.09 -29.41
C ILE A 511 16.48 2.38 -30.20
N ALA A 512 16.10 3.65 -30.37
CA ALA A 512 14.90 4.01 -31.14
C ALA A 512 14.99 3.62 -32.63
N VAL A 513 16.16 3.80 -33.24
CA VAL A 513 16.42 3.36 -34.63
C VAL A 513 16.31 1.85 -34.76
N SER A 514 16.84 1.09 -33.78
CA SER A 514 16.75 -0.37 -33.75
C SER A 514 15.30 -0.86 -33.74
N PHE A 515 14.40 -0.20 -32.98
CA PHE A 515 12.97 -0.52 -33.00
C PHE A 515 12.33 -0.33 -34.38
N VAL A 516 12.58 0.82 -35.02
CA VAL A 516 12.03 1.09 -36.36
C VAL A 516 12.59 0.11 -37.39
N MET A 517 13.89 -0.21 -37.30
CA MET A 517 14.51 -1.22 -38.16
C MET A 517 13.89 -2.60 -37.96
N PHE A 518 13.65 -3.03 -36.72
CA PHE A 518 13.04 -4.33 -36.43
C PHE A 518 11.66 -4.47 -37.09
N VAL A 519 10.81 -3.43 -37.00
CA VAL A 519 9.48 -3.43 -37.63
C VAL A 519 9.58 -3.53 -39.16
N ILE A 520 10.46 -2.73 -39.78
CA ILE A 520 10.61 -2.72 -41.24
C ILE A 520 11.22 -4.05 -41.72
N ALA A 521 12.24 -4.57 -41.05
CA ALA A 521 12.90 -5.83 -41.40
C ALA A 521 11.97 -7.04 -41.26
N GLY A 522 11.05 -7.02 -40.29
CA GLY A 522 10.04 -8.07 -40.12
C GLY A 522 8.97 -8.10 -41.23
N LEU A 523 8.77 -6.99 -41.94
CA LEU A 523 7.73 -6.85 -42.98
C LEU A 523 8.29 -6.81 -44.40
N PHE A 524 9.54 -6.38 -44.58
CA PHE A 524 10.16 -6.22 -45.88
C PHE A 524 11.53 -6.90 -45.96
N LYS A 525 11.79 -7.62 -47.05
CA LYS A 525 13.12 -8.15 -47.38
C LYS A 525 13.91 -7.08 -48.15
N VAL A 526 14.58 -6.19 -47.45
CA VAL A 526 15.33 -5.04 -48.01
C VAL A 526 16.78 -5.08 -47.52
N SER A 527 17.71 -4.47 -48.26
CA SER A 527 19.10 -4.32 -47.81
C SER A 527 19.21 -3.52 -46.52
N VAL A 528 20.12 -3.94 -45.63
CA VAL A 528 20.33 -3.33 -44.30
C VAL A 528 20.65 -1.84 -44.39
N GLY A 529 21.40 -1.40 -45.42
CA GLY A 529 21.75 0.00 -45.62
C GLY A 529 20.55 0.90 -45.92
N LEU A 530 19.60 0.45 -46.75
CA LEU A 530 18.38 1.21 -47.05
C LEU A 530 17.44 1.23 -45.84
N LEU A 531 17.37 0.11 -45.11
CA LEU A 531 16.68 -0.03 -43.82
C LEU A 531 17.15 1.01 -42.81
N LEU A 532 18.47 1.15 -42.65
CA LEU A 532 19.08 2.11 -41.72
C LEU A 532 18.79 3.55 -42.14
N GLY A 533 18.89 3.87 -43.43
CA GLY A 533 18.56 5.20 -43.95
C GLY A 533 17.11 5.61 -43.68
N VAL A 534 16.15 4.72 -43.97
CA VAL A 534 14.72 4.96 -43.71
C VAL A 534 14.44 5.09 -42.22
N ALA A 535 15.02 4.23 -41.38
CA ALA A 535 14.83 4.28 -39.94
C ALA A 535 15.37 5.57 -39.32
N VAL A 536 16.56 6.04 -39.73
CA VAL A 536 17.13 7.31 -39.28
C VAL A 536 16.26 8.49 -39.71
N LEU A 537 15.73 8.48 -40.93
CA LEU A 537 14.83 9.53 -41.43
C LEU A 537 13.53 9.60 -40.61
N LEU A 538 12.88 8.45 -40.36
CA LEU A 538 11.66 8.38 -39.56
C LEU A 538 11.89 8.83 -38.13
N VAL A 539 12.99 8.39 -37.51
CA VAL A 539 13.37 8.79 -36.15
C VAL A 539 13.64 10.30 -36.09
N THR A 540 14.30 10.88 -37.08
CA THR A 540 14.52 12.33 -37.18
C THR A 540 13.21 13.10 -37.29
N MET A 541 12.28 12.61 -38.12
CA MET A 541 10.93 13.18 -38.24
C MET A 541 10.16 13.11 -36.90
N MET A 542 10.31 12.02 -36.13
CA MET A 542 9.70 11.88 -34.81
C MET A 542 10.23 12.90 -33.79
N ILE A 543 11.53 13.19 -33.81
CA ILE A 543 12.14 14.20 -32.93
C ILE A 543 11.49 15.57 -33.16
N LEU A 544 11.41 15.95 -34.44
CA LEU A 544 10.96 17.25 -34.91
C LEU A 544 9.42 17.42 -34.80
N SER A 545 8.66 16.32 -34.76
CA SER A 545 7.20 16.36 -34.73
C SER A 545 6.64 17.01 -33.45
N ARG A 546 5.85 18.08 -33.65
CA ARG A 546 5.13 18.78 -32.58
C ARG A 546 3.91 18.00 -32.07
N GLN A 547 3.27 17.20 -32.91
CA GLN A 547 2.10 16.41 -32.49
C GLN A 547 2.50 15.25 -31.59
N LEU A 548 3.55 14.51 -31.96
CA LEU A 548 4.11 13.44 -31.12
C LEU A 548 4.65 13.99 -29.79
N LYS A 549 5.13 15.24 -29.78
CA LYS A 549 5.43 15.96 -28.53
C LYS A 549 4.22 16.05 -27.61
N LYS A 550 3.08 16.51 -28.12
CA LYS A 550 1.86 16.65 -27.33
C LYS A 550 1.35 15.29 -26.83
N GLN A 551 1.32 14.27 -27.69
CA GLN A 551 0.85 12.92 -27.33
C GLN A 551 1.74 12.26 -26.28
N SER A 552 3.06 12.26 -26.47
CA SER A 552 4.03 11.71 -25.53
C SER A 552 3.91 12.38 -24.15
N ILE A 553 3.82 13.72 -24.12
CA ILE A 553 3.61 14.48 -22.88
C ILE A 553 2.26 14.15 -22.24
N MET A 554 1.19 13.97 -23.02
CA MET A 554 -0.15 13.68 -22.48
C MET A 554 -0.22 12.28 -21.85
N ILE A 555 0.30 11.26 -22.52
CA ILE A 555 0.36 9.88 -21.99
C ILE A 555 1.20 9.87 -20.71
N GLU A 556 2.34 10.54 -20.72
CA GLU A 556 3.19 10.67 -19.55
C GLU A 556 2.48 11.40 -18.42
N ARG A 557 1.87 12.56 -18.70
CA ARG A 557 1.18 13.35 -17.69
C ARG A 557 0.06 12.54 -17.06
N LYS A 558 -0.71 11.78 -17.84
CA LYS A 558 -1.71 10.84 -17.31
C LYS A 558 -1.07 9.73 -16.47
N PHE A 559 0.00 9.09 -16.94
CA PHE A 559 0.68 8.01 -16.21
C PHE A 559 1.23 8.49 -14.86
N PHE A 560 1.98 9.60 -14.85
CA PHE A 560 2.51 10.18 -13.61
C PHE A 560 1.42 10.79 -12.74
N GLN A 561 0.37 11.36 -13.33
CA GLN A 561 -0.79 11.79 -12.55
C GLN A 561 -1.44 10.59 -11.90
N ASN A 562 -1.71 9.48 -12.59
CA ASN A 562 -2.30 8.27 -12.00
C ASN A 562 -1.43 7.73 -10.87
N LEU A 563 -0.12 7.53 -11.11
CA LEU A 563 0.82 7.05 -10.09
C LEU A 563 0.91 7.98 -8.86
N ARG A 564 0.88 9.31 -9.05
CA ARG A 564 0.98 10.28 -7.96
C ARG A 564 -0.36 10.80 -7.45
N TYR A 565 -1.49 10.36 -8.03
CA TYR A 565 -2.79 10.97 -7.76
C TYR A 565 -3.15 10.83 -6.29
N ARG A 566 -2.92 9.63 -5.73
CA ARG A 566 -3.13 9.35 -4.31
C ARG A 566 -2.33 10.28 -3.40
N ASP A 567 -1.06 10.53 -3.72
CA ASP A 567 -0.21 11.44 -2.92
C ASP A 567 -0.65 12.89 -3.05
N MET A 568 -1.00 13.33 -4.26
CA MET A 568 -1.51 14.69 -4.48
C MET A 568 -2.83 14.91 -3.75
N ARG A 569 -3.70 13.90 -3.68
CA ARG A 569 -4.95 13.95 -2.91
C ARG A 569 -4.69 13.96 -1.41
N ALA A 570 -3.82 13.08 -0.90
CA ALA A 570 -3.45 13.08 0.53
C ALA A 570 -2.79 14.40 0.95
N GLU A 571 -1.95 14.99 0.10
CA GLU A 571 -1.33 16.30 0.32
C GLU A 571 -2.35 17.45 0.25
N TYR A 572 -3.36 17.33 -0.62
CA TYR A 572 -4.47 18.29 -0.70
C TYR A 572 -5.39 18.20 0.51
N MET A 573 -5.68 16.98 0.99
CA MET A 573 -6.53 16.71 2.16
C MET A 573 -5.79 16.93 3.49
N GLY A 574 -4.49 17.21 3.46
CA GLY A 574 -3.67 17.46 4.65
C GLY A 574 -3.19 16.22 5.41
N GLU A 575 -3.50 15.01 4.92
CA GLU A 575 -3.07 13.73 5.51
C GLU A 575 -1.56 13.47 5.30
N LYS A 576 -0.97 14.11 4.30
CA LYS A 576 0.45 13.95 3.96
C LYS A 576 1.15 15.30 3.86
N LYS A 577 2.30 15.42 4.54
CA LYS A 577 3.17 16.60 4.42
C LYS A 577 3.67 16.78 2.98
N PRO A 578 3.77 18.03 2.49
CA PRO A 578 4.21 18.31 1.14
C PRO A 578 5.69 17.93 0.91
N GLU A 579 6.06 17.62 -0.33
CA GLU A 579 7.39 17.08 -0.66
C GLU A 579 8.55 18.05 -0.32
N TYR A 580 8.27 19.36 -0.28
CA TYR A 580 9.25 20.37 0.12
C TYR A 580 9.52 20.41 1.63
N ALA A 581 8.63 19.86 2.47
CA ALA A 581 8.78 19.93 3.92
C ALA A 581 10.04 19.21 4.43
N GLY A 582 10.48 18.16 3.73
CA GLY A 582 11.71 17.43 4.06
C GLY A 582 12.97 17.92 3.34
N ARG A 583 12.89 18.98 2.54
CA ARG A 583 14.01 19.51 1.72
C ARG A 583 14.46 20.91 2.12
N LEU A 584 14.06 21.39 3.30
CA LEU A 584 14.53 22.66 3.85
C LEU A 584 16.01 22.50 4.26
N LEU A 585 16.89 22.59 3.26
CA LEU A 585 18.35 22.61 3.39
C LEU A 585 18.80 24.08 3.48
N SER A 586 18.53 24.70 4.61
CA SER A 586 19.19 25.93 5.03
C SER A 586 18.87 26.17 6.50
N ARG A 587 19.86 25.92 7.38
CA ARG A 587 19.95 26.31 8.80
C ARG A 587 18.62 26.37 9.59
N ASP A 588 18.42 25.37 10.43
CA ASP A 588 17.57 25.39 11.64
C ASP A 588 16.06 25.64 11.49
N LEU A 589 15.50 25.72 10.28
CA LEU A 589 14.06 25.94 10.05
C LEU A 589 13.26 24.63 9.86
N HIS A 590 12.23 24.43 10.67
CA HIS A 590 11.35 23.26 10.68
C HIS A 590 9.87 23.62 10.43
N LEU A 591 9.12 22.66 9.89
CA LEU A 591 7.68 22.74 9.65
C LEU A 591 6.92 21.86 10.64
N THR A 592 6.11 22.49 11.48
CA THR A 592 5.32 21.82 12.51
C THR A 592 3.85 22.16 12.35
N ASP A 593 3.01 21.16 12.61
CA ASP A 593 1.56 21.28 12.56
C ASP A 593 1.05 21.43 13.99
N PHE A 594 0.21 22.43 14.22
CA PHE A 594 -0.46 22.65 15.49
C PHE A 594 -1.97 22.71 15.29
N GLU A 595 -2.73 22.22 16.27
CA GLU A 595 -4.18 22.19 16.24
C GLU A 595 -4.72 23.29 17.15
N VAL A 596 -5.54 24.20 16.61
CA VAL A 596 -6.12 25.30 17.38
C VAL A 596 -7.17 24.71 18.34
N PRO A 597 -6.99 24.86 19.67
CA PRO A 597 -7.93 24.32 20.65
C PRO A 597 -9.34 24.89 20.49
N GLY A 598 -10.35 24.10 20.88
CA GLY A 598 -11.78 24.47 20.78
C GLY A 598 -12.11 25.83 21.42
N GLU A 599 -11.56 26.05 22.61
CA GLU A 599 -11.75 27.27 23.42
C GLU A 599 -10.57 28.24 23.32
N SER A 600 -9.86 28.24 22.19
CA SER A 600 -8.69 29.10 22.04
C SER A 600 -9.06 30.58 21.93
N ALA A 601 -8.36 31.45 22.68
CA ALA A 601 -8.42 32.91 22.52
C ALA A 601 -7.93 33.42 21.15
N TRP A 602 -7.39 32.53 20.31
CA TRP A 602 -6.99 32.80 18.92
C TRP A 602 -8.11 32.49 17.92
N ALA A 603 -9.11 31.69 18.32
CA ALA A 603 -10.28 31.40 17.49
C ALA A 603 -11.06 32.70 17.18
N GLY A 604 -11.54 32.81 15.95
CA GLY A 604 -12.26 33.98 15.44
C GLY A 604 -11.38 35.15 15.01
N LYS A 605 -10.10 35.24 15.43
CA LYS A 605 -9.19 36.33 15.05
C LYS A 605 -8.54 36.12 13.69
N THR A 606 -8.22 37.23 13.01
CA THR A 606 -7.48 37.19 11.72
C THR A 606 -5.99 36.98 11.93
N LEU A 607 -5.29 36.42 10.93
CA LEU A 607 -3.82 36.33 10.97
C LEU A 607 -3.14 37.70 11.10
N ALA A 608 -3.75 38.77 10.59
CA ALA A 608 -3.31 40.14 10.79
C ALA A 608 -3.37 40.57 12.27
N GLU A 609 -4.47 40.25 12.96
CA GLU A 609 -4.66 40.56 14.38
C GLU A 609 -3.71 39.74 15.27
N LEU A 610 -3.49 38.47 14.92
CA LEU A 610 -2.64 37.55 15.68
C LEU A 610 -1.14 37.82 15.47
N ASN A 611 -0.76 38.24 14.26
CA ASN A 611 0.57 38.70 13.88
C ASN A 611 1.73 37.80 14.35
N PHE A 612 1.58 36.49 14.15
CA PHE A 612 2.52 35.48 14.65
C PHE A 612 3.97 35.70 14.20
N GLY A 613 4.18 36.17 12.96
CA GLY A 613 5.53 36.41 12.44
C GLY A 613 6.29 37.47 13.24
N LYS A 614 5.62 38.53 13.69
CA LYS A 614 6.26 39.58 14.50
C LYS A 614 6.37 39.18 15.97
N LYS A 615 5.41 38.42 16.49
CA LYS A 615 5.31 38.09 17.91
C LYS A 615 6.17 36.90 18.32
N TYR A 616 6.32 35.92 17.44
CA TYR A 616 6.96 34.63 17.72
C TYR A 616 7.97 34.20 16.65
N GLY A 617 8.24 35.01 15.62
CA GLY A 617 9.16 34.66 14.54
C GLY A 617 8.63 33.61 13.54
N ILE A 618 7.42 33.09 13.76
CA ILE A 618 6.87 31.98 12.97
C ILE A 618 5.94 32.46 11.84
N HIS A 619 5.99 31.77 10.70
CA HIS A 619 5.14 32.06 9.55
C HIS A 619 4.12 30.94 9.30
N VAL A 620 2.86 31.30 9.09
CA VAL A 620 1.81 30.33 8.75
C VAL A 620 1.89 29.97 7.26
N VAL A 621 2.18 28.70 6.97
CA VAL A 621 2.36 28.19 5.61
C VAL A 621 1.05 27.65 5.04
N SER A 622 0.25 26.96 5.86
CA SER A 622 -1.09 26.54 5.46
C SER A 622 -2.02 26.36 6.65
N ILE A 623 -3.32 26.51 6.41
CA ILE A 623 -4.38 26.19 7.38
C ILE A 623 -5.21 25.05 6.80
N LEU A 624 -5.35 23.96 7.56
CA LEU A 624 -6.24 22.85 7.23
C LEU A 624 -7.53 23.01 8.03
N ARG A 625 -8.62 23.22 7.30
CA ARG A 625 -9.97 23.40 7.86
C ARG A 625 -10.87 22.28 7.37
N GLY A 626 -11.07 21.27 8.21
CA GLY A 626 -11.72 20.03 7.81
C GLY A 626 -11.03 19.43 6.58
N ARG A 627 -11.72 19.41 5.43
CA ARG A 627 -11.20 18.89 4.15
C ARG A 627 -10.57 19.95 3.23
N LYS A 628 -10.57 21.22 3.63
CA LYS A 628 -10.09 22.33 2.81
C LYS A 628 -8.73 22.81 3.30
N ARG A 629 -7.72 22.77 2.44
CA ARG A 629 -6.40 23.35 2.70
C ARG A 629 -6.30 24.75 2.10
N ILE A 630 -6.00 25.74 2.93
CA ILE A 630 -5.72 27.12 2.53
C ILE A 630 -4.19 27.27 2.51
N ASN A 631 -3.61 27.31 1.32
CA ASN A 631 -2.16 27.49 1.15
C ASN A 631 -1.82 28.97 1.19
N ILE A 632 -0.76 29.33 1.94
CA ILE A 632 -0.27 30.71 2.08
C ILE A 632 -1.44 31.65 2.42
N PRO A 633 -2.10 31.43 3.59
CA PRO A 633 -3.26 32.21 3.96
C PRO A 633 -2.91 33.70 4.01
N GLY A 634 -3.76 34.54 3.40
CA GLY A 634 -3.62 35.98 3.46
C GLY A 634 -3.91 36.53 4.86
N ALA A 635 -3.52 37.79 5.10
CA ALA A 635 -3.67 38.44 6.40
C ALA A 635 -5.13 38.51 6.90
N SER A 636 -6.11 38.52 6.00
CA SER A 636 -7.54 38.57 6.31
C SER A 636 -8.15 37.21 6.71
N VAL A 637 -7.40 36.11 6.63
CA VAL A 637 -7.92 34.78 6.97
C VAL A 637 -8.06 34.67 8.49
N ARG A 638 -9.25 34.28 8.95
CA ARG A 638 -9.55 33.99 10.36
C ARG A 638 -9.19 32.56 10.73
N LEU A 639 -8.72 32.34 11.95
CA LEU A 639 -8.60 31.00 12.53
C LEU A 639 -9.94 30.57 13.15
N PHE A 640 -10.28 29.30 13.00
CA PHE A 640 -11.43 28.68 13.65
C PHE A 640 -10.97 27.59 14.64
N PRO A 641 -11.85 27.20 15.58
CA PRO A 641 -11.64 25.99 16.38
C PRO A 641 -11.30 24.78 15.50
N GLU A 642 -10.39 23.93 15.96
CA GLU A 642 -9.90 22.72 15.27
C GLU A 642 -9.17 22.95 13.93
N ASP A 643 -8.90 24.21 13.55
CA ASP A 643 -8.02 24.47 12.42
C ASP A 643 -6.62 23.90 12.72
N LYS A 644 -6.08 23.08 11.81
CA LYS A 644 -4.66 22.66 11.89
C LYS A 644 -3.81 23.66 11.14
N ILE A 645 -3.03 24.44 11.88
CA ILE A 645 -2.12 25.44 11.34
C ILE A 645 -0.74 24.83 11.18
N GLN A 646 -0.22 24.88 9.95
CA GLN A 646 1.15 24.50 9.64
C GLN A 646 2.01 25.76 9.64
N VAL A 647 3.00 25.78 10.51
CA VAL A 647 3.89 26.93 10.71
C VAL A 647 5.34 26.55 10.45
N ILE A 648 6.12 27.52 9.97
CA ILE A 648 7.57 27.40 9.76
C ILE A 648 8.31 28.35 10.71
N GLY A 649 9.35 27.83 11.35
CA GLY A 649 10.20 28.55 12.30
C GLY A 649 11.35 27.66 12.78
N THR A 650 12.23 28.21 13.61
CA THR A 650 13.30 27.46 14.28
C THR A 650 12.77 26.61 15.43
N ASP A 651 13.53 25.61 15.89
CA ASP A 651 13.10 24.75 17.01
C ASP A 651 12.77 25.57 18.27
N GLU A 652 13.52 26.65 18.52
CA GLU A 652 13.29 27.55 19.66
C GLU A 652 11.98 28.35 19.50
N GLU A 653 11.74 28.93 18.33
CA GLU A 653 10.51 29.66 18.00
C GLU A 653 9.27 28.75 18.03
N LEU A 654 9.39 27.51 17.54
CA LEU A 654 8.30 26.54 17.52
C LEU A 654 7.93 26.06 18.92
N ASN A 655 8.91 25.83 19.79
CA ASN A 655 8.67 25.49 21.19
C ASN A 655 8.00 26.64 21.94
N GLN A 656 8.45 27.88 21.72
CA GLN A 656 7.82 29.07 22.28
C GLN A 656 6.36 29.21 21.81
N PHE A 657 6.12 29.01 20.51
CA PHE A 657 4.79 29.07 19.93
C PHE A 657 3.84 28.00 20.51
N SER A 658 4.34 26.77 20.73
CA SER A 658 3.59 25.68 21.35
C SER A 658 3.13 26.04 22.77
N SER A 659 4.03 26.58 23.60
CA SER A 659 3.72 26.92 24.99
C SER A 659 2.66 28.03 25.08
N GLU A 660 2.71 29.02 24.19
CA GLU A 660 1.72 30.09 24.16
C GLU A 660 0.35 29.63 23.65
N MET A 661 0.33 28.62 22.78
CA MET A 661 -0.93 28.01 22.31
C MET A 661 -1.67 27.28 23.44
N GLU A 662 -0.93 26.55 24.28
CA GLU A 662 -1.49 25.87 25.46
C GLU A 662 -2.06 26.89 26.45
N LYS A 663 -1.37 28.00 26.71
CA LYS A 663 -1.89 29.08 27.56
C LYS A 663 -3.15 29.72 26.98
N ALA A 664 -3.20 29.90 25.67
CA ALA A 664 -4.36 30.48 24.98
C ALA A 664 -5.59 29.55 24.97
N ALA A 665 -5.44 28.28 25.35
CA ALA A 665 -6.53 27.31 25.45
C ALA A 665 -7.28 27.38 26.79
N ILE A 666 -6.74 28.07 27.80
CA ILE A 666 -7.30 28.14 29.15
C ILE A 666 -8.20 29.38 29.23
N LEU A 667 -9.49 29.19 29.00
CA LEU A 667 -10.53 30.11 29.44
C LEU A 667 -11.19 29.54 30.71
N GLU A 668 -11.57 30.43 31.63
CA GLU A 668 -12.07 30.12 32.97
C GLU A 668 -13.22 29.11 32.92
N THR A 669 -12.97 27.90 33.41
CA THR A 669 -13.92 26.78 33.43
C THR A 669 -14.95 26.88 34.56
N ASP A 670 -14.92 27.96 35.34
CA ASP A 670 -15.67 28.11 36.59
C ASP A 670 -17.09 28.66 36.43
N VAL A 671 -17.55 28.90 35.20
CA VAL A 671 -18.91 29.38 34.93
C VAL A 671 -19.71 28.30 34.20
N VAL A 672 -20.02 27.21 34.91
CA VAL A 672 -21.16 26.36 34.53
C VAL A 672 -22.42 27.15 34.93
N GLU A 673 -22.88 28.04 34.04
CA GLU A 673 -24.19 28.67 34.17
C GLU A 673 -25.24 27.54 34.19
N LYS A 674 -25.91 27.36 35.34
CA LYS A 674 -27.08 26.49 35.47
C LYS A 674 -28.28 27.16 34.78
N SER A 675 -28.25 27.23 33.45
CA SER A 675 -29.38 27.67 32.64
C SER A 675 -30.31 26.48 32.38
N GLU A 676 -31.17 26.15 33.36
CA GLU A 676 -32.22 25.15 33.16
C GLU A 676 -33.44 25.78 32.47
N MET A 677 -33.74 25.29 31.26
CA MET A 677 -34.95 25.63 30.53
C MET A 677 -36.13 24.83 31.09
N ILE A 678 -37.24 25.49 31.41
CA ILE A 678 -38.46 24.84 31.89
C ILE A 678 -39.64 25.15 30.97
N LEU A 679 -40.55 24.18 30.86
CA LEU A 679 -41.84 24.32 30.19
C LEU A 679 -42.91 24.54 31.27
N ARG A 680 -43.72 25.59 31.13
CA ARG A 680 -44.89 25.84 31.99
C ARG A 680 -46.07 26.27 31.14
N GLN A 681 -47.25 26.10 31.70
CA GLN A 681 -48.48 26.61 31.14
C GLN A 681 -49.08 27.65 32.08
N PHE A 682 -49.79 28.63 31.52
CA PHE A 682 -50.65 29.53 32.26
C PHE A 682 -51.97 29.68 31.50
N ARG A 683 -53.06 29.94 32.22
CA ARG A 683 -54.38 30.18 31.62
C ARG A 683 -54.67 31.68 31.56
N VAL A 684 -55.11 32.15 30.39
CA VAL A 684 -55.56 33.52 30.17
C VAL A 684 -56.98 33.67 30.71
N ASP A 685 -57.12 34.28 31.88
CA ASP A 685 -58.42 34.55 32.50
C ASP A 685 -58.97 35.94 32.14
N ALA A 686 -60.19 36.26 32.61
CA ALA A 686 -60.85 37.55 32.40
C ALA A 686 -60.05 38.79 32.87
N HIS A 687 -59.04 38.58 33.71
CA HIS A 687 -58.19 39.63 34.30
C HIS A 687 -56.75 39.60 33.75
N SER A 688 -56.44 38.67 32.84
CA SER A 688 -55.09 38.50 32.28
C SER A 688 -54.68 39.69 31.43
N ILE A 689 -53.44 40.13 31.62
CA ILE A 689 -52.83 41.21 30.83
C ILE A 689 -52.57 40.83 29.37
N PHE A 690 -52.71 39.54 29.04
CA PHE A 690 -52.52 38.99 27.71
C PHE A 690 -53.83 38.82 26.93
N LEU A 691 -54.99 38.92 27.59
CA LEU A 691 -56.30 38.82 26.96
C LEU A 691 -56.46 39.85 25.83
N GLY A 692 -56.85 39.38 24.64
CA GLY A 692 -57.06 40.20 23.45
C GLY A 692 -55.79 40.68 22.74
N LYS A 693 -54.59 40.31 23.23
CA LYS A 693 -53.31 40.66 22.58
C LYS A 693 -52.82 39.53 21.69
N THR A 694 -52.22 39.87 20.56
CA THR A 694 -51.48 38.91 19.72
C THR A 694 -50.15 38.52 20.37
N MET A 695 -49.51 37.42 19.91
CA MET A 695 -48.19 37.03 20.41
C MET A 695 -47.16 38.16 20.38
N ARG A 696 -47.16 38.98 19.31
CA ARG A 696 -46.23 40.10 19.16
C ARG A 696 -46.53 41.25 20.12
N GLU A 697 -47.80 41.49 20.43
CA GLU A 697 -48.24 42.56 21.34
C GLU A 697 -48.14 42.15 22.81
N SER A 698 -48.18 40.84 23.10
CA SER A 698 -48.04 40.28 24.44
C SER A 698 -46.68 40.60 25.07
N GLY A 699 -45.63 40.75 24.25
CA GLY A 699 -44.26 40.98 24.71
C GLY A 699 -43.63 39.79 25.44
N ILE A 700 -44.24 38.61 25.42
CA ILE A 700 -43.77 37.42 26.15
C ILE A 700 -42.33 37.05 25.78
N ARG A 701 -41.95 37.17 24.49
CA ARG A 701 -40.60 36.86 24.03
C ARG A 701 -39.60 37.98 24.28
N GLU A 702 -39.99 39.22 24.03
CA GLU A 702 -39.09 40.37 24.10
C GLU A 702 -38.89 40.90 25.52
N GLN A 703 -39.93 40.84 26.37
CA GLN A 703 -39.89 41.38 27.74
C GLN A 703 -39.61 40.34 28.81
N TYR A 704 -40.03 39.09 28.57
CA TYR A 704 -39.90 37.99 29.53
C TYR A 704 -39.00 36.86 29.04
N HIS A 705 -38.35 36.99 27.87
CA HIS A 705 -37.43 35.99 27.30
C HIS A 705 -38.02 34.56 27.20
N CYS A 706 -39.34 34.45 27.16
CA CYS A 706 -40.06 33.18 27.07
C CYS A 706 -40.56 32.96 25.63
N LEU A 707 -40.42 31.73 25.15
CA LEU A 707 -40.96 31.30 23.86
C LEU A 707 -42.32 30.64 24.06
N ILE A 708 -43.33 31.11 23.34
CA ILE A 708 -44.64 30.45 23.29
C ILE A 708 -44.55 29.24 22.37
N VAL A 709 -44.84 28.06 22.90
CA VAL A 709 -44.73 26.77 22.19
C VAL A 709 -46.06 26.35 21.60
N GLY A 710 -47.18 26.71 22.23
CA GLY A 710 -48.53 26.43 21.76
C GLY A 710 -49.60 27.04 22.63
N VAL A 711 -50.83 27.05 22.11
CA VAL A 711 -52.03 27.52 22.80
C VAL A 711 -53.10 26.43 22.68
N GLU A 712 -53.74 26.10 23.79
CA GLU A 712 -54.91 25.20 23.86
C GLU A 712 -56.16 26.04 24.11
N ARG A 713 -57.22 25.80 23.32
CA ARG A 713 -58.49 26.52 23.42
C ARG A 713 -59.65 25.53 23.55
N GLY A 714 -60.38 25.59 24.66
CA GLY A 714 -61.50 24.67 24.91
C GLY A 714 -61.06 23.20 25.11
N GLU A 715 -61.77 22.25 24.48
CA GLU A 715 -61.42 20.81 24.48
C GLU A 715 -60.45 20.42 23.34
N GLU A 716 -59.91 21.39 22.58
CA GLU A 716 -59.00 21.12 21.46
C GLU A 716 -57.55 20.88 21.93
N THR A 717 -56.82 20.03 21.20
CA THR A 717 -55.41 19.68 21.46
C THR A 717 -54.46 20.86 21.23
N LEU A 718 -53.29 20.87 21.87
CA LEU A 718 -52.24 21.88 21.66
C LEU A 718 -51.99 22.18 20.18
N HIS A 719 -52.25 23.43 19.78
CA HIS A 719 -52.00 23.90 18.42
C HIS A 719 -50.79 24.83 18.36
N ALA A 720 -50.12 24.83 17.21
CA ALA A 720 -49.01 25.75 16.95
C ALA A 720 -49.55 27.19 16.99
N PRO A 721 -48.87 28.11 17.70
CA PRO A 721 -49.45 29.41 17.98
C PRO A 721 -49.42 30.30 16.72
N ASP A 722 -50.57 30.87 16.33
CA ASP A 722 -50.65 31.82 15.22
C ASP A 722 -50.22 33.23 15.71
N PRO A 723 -49.18 33.86 15.13
CA PRO A 723 -48.70 35.17 15.54
C PRO A 723 -49.72 36.32 15.41
N HIS A 724 -50.77 36.14 14.60
CA HIS A 724 -51.77 37.15 14.32
C HIS A 724 -53.07 36.95 15.10
N GLU A 725 -53.20 35.84 15.81
CA GLU A 725 -54.39 35.53 16.59
C GLU A 725 -54.24 36.10 18.00
N PRO A 726 -55.24 36.85 18.51
CA PRO A 726 -55.22 37.32 19.88
C PRO A 726 -55.58 36.20 20.86
N PHE A 727 -55.00 36.24 22.07
CA PHE A 727 -55.38 35.33 23.14
C PHE A 727 -56.84 35.58 23.58
N MET A 728 -57.60 34.51 23.75
CA MET A 728 -58.98 34.53 24.21
C MET A 728 -59.08 34.11 25.68
N GLU A 729 -60.23 34.40 26.30
CA GLU A 729 -60.52 33.95 27.66
C GLU A 729 -60.58 32.41 27.69
N ASP A 730 -59.98 31.81 28.71
CA ASP A 730 -59.75 30.36 28.90
C ASP A 730 -58.68 29.70 28.00
N ASP A 731 -57.92 30.46 27.20
CA ASP A 731 -56.76 29.93 26.47
C ASP A 731 -55.67 29.45 27.47
N VAL A 732 -55.15 28.25 27.28
CA VAL A 732 -53.98 27.73 28.03
C VAL A 732 -52.73 27.88 27.17
N VAL A 733 -51.83 28.77 27.57
CA VAL A 733 -50.63 29.13 26.81
C VAL A 733 -49.42 28.42 27.38
N TRP A 734 -48.75 27.63 26.54
CA TRP A 734 -47.54 26.91 26.88
C TRP A 734 -46.30 27.72 26.54
N ILE A 735 -45.42 27.90 27.51
CA ILE A 735 -44.21 28.74 27.42
C ILE A 735 -42.96 27.98 27.85
N VAL A 736 -41.86 28.24 27.14
CA VAL A 736 -40.52 27.72 27.44
C VAL A 736 -39.56 28.88 27.63
N GLY A 737 -38.86 28.89 28.75
CA GLY A 737 -37.84 29.88 29.06
C GLY A 737 -36.92 29.39 30.17
N GLU A 738 -35.91 30.18 30.51
CA GLU A 738 -35.13 29.90 31.71
C GLU A 738 -36.03 30.00 32.95
N ASN A 739 -35.72 29.20 33.98
CA ASN A 739 -36.54 29.08 35.18
C ASN A 739 -36.96 30.43 35.78
N ALA A 740 -36.01 31.36 35.95
CA ALA A 740 -36.26 32.70 36.50
C ALA A 740 -37.19 33.56 35.62
N ASP A 741 -37.05 33.46 34.31
CA ASP A 741 -37.82 34.24 33.33
C ASP A 741 -39.27 33.77 33.24
N VAL A 742 -39.49 32.45 33.28
CA VAL A 742 -40.83 31.85 33.32
C VAL A 742 -41.57 32.22 34.61
N TYR A 743 -40.90 32.17 35.76
CA TYR A 743 -41.51 32.61 37.03
C TYR A 743 -41.84 34.11 37.04
N LYS A 744 -41.00 34.94 36.42
CA LYS A 744 -41.26 36.38 36.29
C LYS A 744 -42.50 36.68 35.44
N LEU A 745 -42.70 35.90 34.38
CA LEU A 745 -43.88 36.01 33.52
C LEU A 745 -45.15 35.59 34.25
N VAL A 746 -45.14 34.39 34.87
CA VAL A 746 -46.32 33.83 35.56
C VAL A 746 -46.63 34.54 36.89
N GLY A 747 -45.63 35.14 37.54
CA GLY A 747 -45.76 35.80 38.84
C GLY A 747 -46.44 37.19 38.81
N GLN A 748 -46.65 37.80 37.62
CA GLN A 748 -47.34 39.09 37.52
C GLN A 748 -48.88 38.92 37.52
N LYS A 749 -49.44 38.78 38.73
CA LYS A 749 -50.87 38.91 39.10
C LYS A 749 -51.89 38.08 38.29
N ASN A 750 -52.34 37.01 38.96
CA ASN A 750 -53.63 36.31 38.85
C ASN A 750 -53.82 35.20 37.81
N GLU A 751 -52.77 34.64 37.22
CA GLU A 751 -52.91 33.40 36.48
C GLU A 751 -52.70 32.21 37.43
N ASN A 752 -53.78 31.48 37.77
CA ASN A 752 -53.70 30.30 38.62
C ASN A 752 -52.84 29.23 37.94
N VAL A 753 -51.79 28.80 38.64
CA VAL A 753 -50.91 27.73 38.19
C VAL A 753 -51.51 26.39 38.60
N ASP A 754 -51.98 25.60 37.64
CA ASP A 754 -52.20 24.18 37.89
C ASP A 754 -50.83 23.52 38.06
N MET A 755 -50.50 23.16 39.30
CA MET A 755 -49.29 22.42 39.65
C MET A 755 -49.59 20.92 39.68
N GLU A 756 -49.36 20.24 38.55
CA GLU A 756 -48.95 18.83 38.51
C GLU A 756 -47.61 18.69 37.78
#